data_AF-A0A7V2Y5Z6-F1
#
_entry.id   AF-A0A7V2Y5Z6-F1
#
_cell.length_a   1.000
_cell.length_b   1.000
_cell.length_c   1.000
_cell.angle_alpha   90.00
_cell.angle_beta   90.00
_cell.angle_gamma   90.00
#
_symmetry.space_group_name_H-M   'P 1'
#
loop_
_entity.id
_entity.type
_entity.pdbx_description
1 polymer ?
#
loop_
_entity_poly.entity_id
_entity_poly.type
_entity_poly.pdbx_seq_one_letter_code
_entity_poly.pdbx_strand_id
1 'polypeptide(L)'
;MVRKNRGRSFRGKRTVGGVFMTFRNTDRKTACLSGSFVCLFLLASLCSGHAMAQGNLMDRVGSVFDGVARGLDFVGKKAQDLLGPGLGFGHGEEGGFVELREFEERYPVTGGAHVSVSNAFGGIRVATWDNQVVQIAARMSVRAETIALARELAQGISIHVASSANRIEAETVFPDPRSDMGKLTYEVNYEILVPKDAGVTAHNDFGDIHIAGAGGAVVVDVRYGAVELNDIAGRADVRARGEFPVEARNLRQGGVFDMHGARAVFRNVAGPLKAANFRGSIELYEAPDGAEADIACESGSVTFWISKDGPPPFSATALFGDVYSDIPVARVAQQGFVSARSNDTEKPVRITLRTSFGDIAIKNMELPPGAASDAASATAAGQPFKEVLTLAETLPDNGKVIVEGMAGDVRIIGADAAGLRATAAKYVRVQSQPNVRAALQALDVRATRGEDGAISIRTVATDNMAALGCTIYRVDLTIECPRDASVQIQAQDGHTSIEGIGGAVSVVQHAGAVVVEHVKGALSLTNRKGDIRALSCAGPIEASASYGEIALKEVYGKMTVEASQARTSIESPHGEIVVRAKGGDVRVLSLDAVPGNFDIRAEQGSIGILLPPGTDAAIAATAENGSVHSGIPLTGSIRKDFQEFVKVGSGPYRITLQTKNGDIAIN
;
A
#
# COMPACT_ATOMS: atom_id res chain seq x y z
N MET A 1 55.83 7.47 25.71
CA MET A 1 56.02 8.95 25.63
C MET A 1 54.68 9.52 25.17
N VAL A 2 53.91 10.37 25.87
CA VAL A 2 54.19 11.46 26.84
C VAL A 2 54.79 12.72 26.21
N ARG A 3 53.90 13.55 25.66
CA ARG A 3 53.88 15.03 25.57
C ARG A 3 52.39 15.37 25.31
N LYS A 4 51.64 16.21 26.06
CA LYS A 4 51.94 17.38 26.91
C LYS A 4 52.62 18.51 26.09
N ASN A 5 52.14 19.76 26.10
CA ASN A 5 51.22 20.41 27.05
C ASN A 5 50.64 21.74 26.48
N ARG A 6 49.75 22.39 27.27
CA ARG A 6 49.28 23.80 27.23
C ARG A 6 47.95 24.07 26.52
N GLY A 7 46.99 24.58 27.31
CA GLY A 7 45.98 25.55 26.89
C GLY A 7 46.00 26.76 27.84
N ARG A 8 45.13 27.75 27.63
CA ARG A 8 44.76 28.78 28.63
C ARG A 8 43.45 29.47 28.24
N SER A 9 42.75 30.05 29.21
CA SER A 9 41.46 30.73 29.03
C SER A 9 41.44 32.13 29.66
N PHE A 10 40.54 32.97 29.17
CA PHE A 10 40.05 34.24 29.72
C PHE A 10 38.56 34.30 29.30
N ARG A 11 37.52 34.47 30.16
CA ARG A 11 37.20 35.55 31.11
C ARG A 11 37.38 36.95 30.48
N GLY A 12 36.35 37.74 30.13
CA GLY A 12 34.88 37.59 30.26
C GLY A 12 34.25 38.69 31.15
N LYS A 13 33.04 39.18 30.81
CA LYS A 13 32.22 40.08 31.66
C LYS A 13 30.74 40.19 31.19
N ARG A 14 29.79 40.15 32.14
CA ARG A 14 28.50 40.88 32.10
C ARG A 14 28.73 42.22 32.88
N THR A 15 27.97 43.31 32.77
CA THR A 15 26.64 43.66 33.39
C THR A 15 26.48 45.21 33.28
N VAL A 16 25.34 45.94 33.41
CA VAL A 16 23.86 45.73 33.39
C VAL A 16 23.21 47.14 33.33
N GLY A 17 22.02 47.29 32.72
CA GLY A 17 21.13 48.46 32.85
C GLY A 17 21.26 49.55 31.76
N GLY A 18 20.24 50.35 31.43
CA GLY A 18 18.80 50.29 31.80
C GLY A 18 18.18 51.67 32.11
N VAL A 19 16.90 51.90 31.72
CA VAL A 19 15.87 52.75 32.38
C VAL A 19 14.56 52.78 31.55
N PHE A 20 13.43 53.01 32.22
CA PHE A 20 12.06 53.11 31.67
C PHE A 20 11.74 54.45 30.97
N MET A 21 10.75 54.44 30.06
CA MET A 21 9.56 55.30 30.22
C MET A 21 8.35 54.80 29.43
N THR A 22 7.14 55.11 29.91
CA THR A 22 5.84 54.70 29.35
C THR A 22 4.90 55.89 29.25
N PHE A 23 4.13 56.03 28.17
CA PHE A 23 2.89 56.82 28.18
C PHE A 23 1.83 56.25 27.22
N ARG A 24 0.58 56.23 27.68
CA ARG A 24 -0.63 56.15 26.85
C ARG A 24 -1.12 57.56 26.57
N ASN A 25 -1.72 57.82 25.40
CA ASN A 25 -3.06 58.41 25.39
C ASN A 25 -3.82 58.10 24.09
N THR A 26 -5.03 58.66 23.94
CA THR A 26 -6.13 58.07 23.17
C THR A 26 -6.88 59.14 22.35
N ASP A 27 -7.49 58.71 21.24
CA ASP A 27 -8.81 59.14 20.75
C ASP A 27 -9.03 60.59 20.23
N ARG A 28 -9.23 60.76 18.90
CA ARG A 28 -10.55 61.06 18.27
C ARG A 28 -10.53 61.43 16.77
N LYS A 29 -11.52 60.88 16.04
CA LYS A 29 -12.38 61.38 14.92
C LYS A 29 -11.93 62.62 14.09
N THR A 30 -12.17 62.75 12.77
CA THR A 30 -13.38 62.36 11.99
C THR A 30 -13.19 62.40 10.45
N ALA A 31 -14.03 61.64 9.72
CA ALA A 31 -14.60 61.89 8.36
C ALA A 31 -13.81 61.65 7.03
N CYS A 32 -14.45 60.87 6.14
CA CYS A 32 -14.47 60.88 4.64
C CYS A 32 -13.15 60.80 3.82
N LEU A 33 -13.10 60.17 2.63
CA LEU A 33 -14.12 59.94 1.58
C LEU A 33 -13.75 58.73 0.68
N SER A 34 -14.75 58.13 0.00
CA SER A 34 -14.68 57.31 -1.25
C SER A 34 -13.68 56.12 -1.37
N GLY A 35 -14.08 54.94 -1.86
CA GLY A 35 -15.44 54.53 -2.28
C GLY A 35 -15.50 53.11 -2.85
N SER A 36 -16.70 52.52 -2.85
CA SER A 36 -16.98 51.17 -3.36
C SER A 36 -18.20 51.18 -4.27
N PHE A 37 -17.99 51.06 -5.59
CA PHE A 37 -19.05 50.97 -6.60
C PHE A 37 -18.51 50.29 -7.87
N VAL A 38 -18.77 48.98 -8.03
CA VAL A 38 -19.02 48.19 -9.28
C VAL A 38 -19.09 46.71 -8.85
N CYS A 39 -20.28 46.20 -8.52
CA CYS A 39 -20.55 44.74 -8.44
C CYS A 39 -22.05 44.40 -8.27
N LEU A 40 -22.97 45.11 -8.95
CA LEU A 40 -24.41 44.83 -8.81
C LEU A 40 -25.26 45.24 -10.03
N PHE A 41 -24.95 44.74 -11.24
CA PHE A 41 -25.78 45.04 -12.43
C PHE A 41 -25.81 43.99 -13.56
N LEU A 42 -25.43 42.73 -13.30
CA LEU A 42 -25.39 41.66 -14.33
C LEU A 42 -26.04 40.33 -13.89
N LEU A 43 -27.17 40.42 -13.18
CA LEU A 43 -27.89 39.26 -12.62
C LEU A 43 -29.43 39.33 -12.83
N ALA A 44 -29.89 40.11 -13.81
CA ALA A 44 -31.31 40.45 -13.98
C ALA A 44 -31.82 40.39 -15.44
N SER A 45 -31.16 39.64 -16.33
CA SER A 45 -31.66 39.37 -17.69
C SER A 45 -31.08 38.09 -18.28
N LEU A 46 -31.82 36.98 -18.15
CA LEU A 46 -31.77 35.76 -19.01
C LEU A 46 -32.76 34.68 -18.53
N CYS A 47 -34.03 35.05 -18.33
CA CYS A 47 -35.14 34.11 -18.12
C CYS A 47 -36.38 34.54 -18.93
N SER A 48 -37.08 33.56 -19.52
CA SER A 48 -38.22 33.70 -20.46
C SER A 48 -37.86 34.17 -21.88
N GLY A 49 -38.16 33.44 -22.96
CA GLY A 49 -38.64 32.05 -23.07
C GLY A 49 -39.31 31.74 -24.43
N HIS A 50 -39.27 30.46 -24.85
CA HIS A 50 -40.00 29.86 -26.01
C HIS A 50 -39.57 30.32 -27.43
N ALA A 51 -39.66 29.53 -28.51
CA ALA A 51 -39.75 28.07 -28.70
C ALA A 51 -39.47 27.70 -30.19
N MET A 52 -39.47 26.40 -30.54
CA MET A 52 -39.54 25.82 -31.89
C MET A 52 -38.34 26.01 -32.86
N ALA A 53 -37.51 24.96 -33.00
CA ALA A 53 -36.98 24.49 -34.29
C ALA A 53 -36.37 23.07 -34.13
N GLN A 54 -36.69 22.13 -35.03
CA GLN A 54 -35.94 20.87 -35.16
C GLN A 54 -34.77 21.08 -36.13
N GLY A 55 -33.57 20.60 -35.78
CA GLY A 55 -32.41 20.64 -36.68
C GLY A 55 -31.13 20.09 -36.04
N ASN A 56 -30.59 19.03 -36.63
CA ASN A 56 -29.23 18.46 -36.49
C ASN A 56 -28.51 18.62 -35.13
N LEU A 57 -28.67 17.62 -34.25
CA LEU A 57 -27.88 17.51 -33.02
C LEU A 57 -26.50 16.84 -33.24
N MET A 58 -26.27 16.18 -34.38
CA MET A 58 -25.02 15.42 -34.64
C MET A 58 -23.85 16.26 -35.14
N ASP A 59 -24.07 17.37 -35.85
CA ASP A 59 -22.98 18.16 -36.46
C ASP A 59 -22.21 19.06 -35.47
N ARG A 60 -22.62 19.12 -34.20
CA ARG A 60 -22.04 20.03 -33.18
C ARG A 60 -20.99 19.41 -32.25
N VAL A 61 -20.70 18.11 -32.37
CA VAL A 61 -19.61 17.47 -31.60
C VAL A 61 -18.24 17.70 -32.26
N GLY A 62 -18.19 17.85 -33.59
CA GLY A 62 -16.94 17.96 -34.35
C GLY A 62 -16.24 19.32 -34.32
N SER A 63 -16.92 20.41 -33.96
CA SER A 63 -16.41 21.79 -34.21
C SER A 63 -15.87 22.53 -32.98
N VAL A 64 -15.60 21.85 -31.87
CA VAL A 64 -15.07 22.48 -30.64
C VAL A 64 -13.53 22.39 -30.57
N PHE A 65 -12.93 21.35 -31.14
CA PHE A 65 -11.49 21.08 -30.99
C PHE A 65 -10.58 21.99 -31.82
N ASP A 66 -11.03 22.44 -33.01
CA ASP A 66 -10.18 23.19 -33.95
C ASP A 66 -10.05 24.70 -33.65
N GLY A 67 -10.72 25.18 -32.59
CA GLY A 67 -10.66 26.57 -32.14
C GLY A 67 -9.47 26.91 -31.23
N VAL A 68 -8.89 25.91 -30.54
CA VAL A 68 -7.88 26.14 -29.49
C VAL A 68 -6.46 26.23 -30.07
N ALA A 69 -6.14 25.40 -31.07
CA ALA A 69 -4.79 25.31 -31.64
C ALA A 69 -4.28 26.66 -32.19
N ARG A 70 -5.15 27.44 -32.83
CA ARG A 70 -4.80 28.76 -33.41
C ARG A 70 -4.70 29.90 -32.38
N GLY A 71 -4.98 29.65 -31.10
CA GLY A 71 -4.87 30.64 -30.03
C GLY A 71 -3.45 30.80 -29.46
N LEU A 72 -2.69 29.70 -29.33
CA LEU A 72 -1.38 29.72 -28.65
C LEU A 72 -0.26 30.34 -29.50
N ASP A 73 -0.20 30.02 -30.79
CA ASP A 73 0.84 30.49 -31.72
C ASP A 73 0.96 32.03 -31.78
N PHE A 74 -0.15 32.73 -31.59
CA PHE A 74 -0.19 34.20 -31.64
C PHE A 74 0.45 34.85 -30.40
N VAL A 75 0.43 34.17 -29.25
CA VAL A 75 1.10 34.66 -28.03
C VAL A 75 2.61 34.42 -28.12
N GLY A 76 3.03 33.26 -28.63
CA GLY A 76 4.45 32.91 -28.78
C GLY A 76 5.22 33.91 -29.65
N LYS A 77 4.75 34.16 -30.89
CA LYS A 77 5.46 35.07 -31.83
C LYS A 77 5.58 36.49 -31.30
N LYS A 78 4.60 37.00 -30.56
CA LYS A 78 4.59 38.40 -30.10
C LYS A 78 5.48 38.67 -28.87
N ALA A 79 6.04 37.62 -28.25
CA ALA A 79 7.10 37.77 -27.25
C ALA A 79 8.48 38.06 -27.89
N GLN A 80 8.71 37.57 -29.12
CA GLN A 80 9.99 37.70 -29.81
C GLN A 80 10.32 39.17 -30.16
N ASP A 81 9.32 39.93 -30.62
CA ASP A 81 9.49 41.33 -31.07
C ASP A 81 9.78 42.32 -29.92
N LEU A 82 9.60 41.92 -28.66
CA LEU A 82 9.76 42.77 -27.47
C LEU A 82 11.13 42.67 -26.81
N LEU A 83 12.00 41.74 -27.23
CA LEU A 83 13.33 41.53 -26.68
C LEU A 83 14.39 41.62 -27.78
N GLY A 84 15.08 42.76 -27.83
CA GLY A 84 16.10 43.04 -28.85
C GLY A 84 17.32 42.09 -28.81
N PRO A 85 18.10 42.03 -29.91
CA PRO A 85 19.17 41.05 -30.08
C PRO A 85 20.38 41.36 -29.17
N GLY A 86 20.38 40.81 -27.94
CA GLY A 86 21.42 41.13 -26.95
C GLY A 86 21.66 40.12 -25.82
N LEU A 87 20.86 39.05 -25.67
CA LEU A 87 21.05 38.04 -24.63
C LEU A 87 20.87 36.62 -25.19
N GLY A 88 21.99 36.00 -25.59
CA GLY A 88 22.03 34.60 -26.03
C GLY A 88 22.00 33.62 -24.86
N PHE A 89 20.83 33.40 -24.28
CA PHE A 89 20.61 32.24 -23.42
C PHE A 89 20.37 31.01 -24.30
N GLY A 90 21.33 30.09 -24.33
CA GLY A 90 21.17 28.81 -25.01
C GLY A 90 20.14 27.95 -24.28
N HIS A 91 19.04 27.61 -24.96
CA HIS A 91 18.08 26.64 -24.45
C HIS A 91 18.70 25.24 -24.49
N GLY A 92 18.95 24.66 -23.32
CA GLY A 92 18.99 23.21 -23.15
C GLY A 92 17.55 22.73 -22.89
N GLU A 93 16.93 22.08 -23.86
CA GLU A 93 15.66 21.39 -23.67
C GLU A 93 15.93 19.97 -23.13
N GLU A 94 15.70 19.74 -21.84
CA GLU A 94 15.70 18.39 -21.26
C GLU A 94 14.26 17.88 -21.04
N GLY A 95 13.55 17.69 -22.16
CA GLY A 95 12.29 16.97 -22.22
C GLY A 95 12.50 15.60 -22.87
N GLY A 96 12.34 14.51 -22.10
CA GLY A 96 12.35 13.16 -22.66
C GLY A 96 11.26 13.01 -23.73
N PHE A 97 11.64 12.54 -24.92
CA PHE A 97 10.76 12.42 -26.06
C PHE A 97 9.65 11.39 -25.78
N VAL A 98 8.42 11.73 -26.17
CA VAL A 98 7.25 10.85 -26.05
C VAL A 98 6.78 10.46 -27.44
N GLU A 99 6.79 9.17 -27.75
CA GLU A 99 6.07 8.63 -28.90
C GLU A 99 4.69 8.13 -28.43
N LEU A 100 3.65 8.42 -29.21
CA LEU A 100 2.30 7.93 -29.00
C LEU A 100 1.92 6.95 -30.11
N ARG A 101 1.27 5.85 -29.73
CA ARG A 101 0.63 4.92 -30.67
C ARG A 101 -0.76 4.58 -30.17
N GLU A 102 -1.70 4.45 -31.09
CA GLU A 102 -3.08 4.06 -30.80
C GLU A 102 -3.39 2.72 -31.47
N PHE A 103 -4.26 1.95 -30.83
CA PHE A 103 -4.77 0.66 -31.29
C PHE A 103 -6.28 0.68 -31.08
N GLU A 104 -7.06 0.29 -32.09
CA GLU A 104 -8.50 0.11 -31.97
C GLU A 104 -8.93 -1.09 -32.83
N GLU A 105 -9.45 -2.13 -32.19
CA GLU A 105 -10.02 -3.30 -32.87
C GLU A 105 -11.42 -3.63 -32.33
N ARG A 106 -12.25 -4.25 -33.18
CA ARG A 106 -13.68 -4.49 -32.91
C ARG A 106 -14.07 -5.92 -33.29
N TYR A 107 -14.61 -6.65 -32.32
CA TYR A 107 -14.92 -8.08 -32.44
C TYR A 107 -16.41 -8.34 -32.25
N PRO A 108 -17.13 -8.90 -33.25
CA PRO A 108 -18.49 -9.35 -33.07
C PRO A 108 -18.52 -10.57 -32.13
N VAL A 109 -19.44 -10.58 -31.18
CA VAL A 109 -19.58 -11.64 -30.17
C VAL A 109 -21.03 -12.11 -30.04
N THR A 110 -21.22 -13.27 -29.44
CA THR A 110 -22.52 -13.75 -28.96
C THR A 110 -22.82 -13.23 -27.56
N GLY A 111 -24.10 -13.11 -27.20
CA GLY A 111 -24.51 -12.73 -25.85
C GLY A 111 -23.89 -13.60 -24.76
N GLY A 112 -23.59 -12.98 -23.62
CA GLY A 112 -22.89 -13.60 -22.49
C GLY A 112 -21.39 -13.84 -22.70
N ALA A 113 -20.76 -13.23 -23.71
CA ALA A 113 -19.33 -13.37 -23.96
C ALA A 113 -18.46 -12.88 -22.79
N HIS A 114 -17.28 -13.49 -22.62
CA HIS A 114 -16.32 -13.11 -21.59
C HIS A 114 -15.12 -12.37 -22.17
N VAL A 115 -14.77 -11.21 -21.60
CA VAL A 115 -13.64 -10.38 -22.04
C VAL A 115 -12.54 -10.38 -20.98
N SER A 116 -11.38 -10.90 -21.32
CA SER A 116 -10.17 -10.87 -20.49
C SER A 116 -9.21 -9.79 -20.99
N VAL A 117 -8.65 -8.99 -20.11
CA VAL A 117 -7.58 -8.03 -20.41
C VAL A 117 -6.44 -8.16 -19.39
N SER A 118 -5.22 -8.27 -19.90
CA SER A 118 -3.98 -8.36 -19.12
C SER A 118 -3.04 -7.24 -19.52
N ASN A 119 -2.67 -6.41 -18.53
CA ASN A 119 -1.75 -5.29 -18.70
C ASN A 119 -0.71 -5.28 -17.56
N ALA A 120 0.44 -4.65 -17.80
CA ALA A 120 1.43 -4.37 -16.77
C ALA A 120 1.48 -2.90 -16.38
N PHE A 121 1.20 -1.96 -17.29
CA PHE A 121 1.38 -0.52 -17.07
C PHE A 121 0.29 0.32 -17.74
N GLY A 122 -0.39 1.16 -16.96
CA GLY A 122 -1.47 2.05 -17.43
C GLY A 122 -2.85 1.59 -16.95
N GLY A 123 -3.85 2.47 -17.04
CA GLY A 123 -5.20 2.20 -16.54
C GLY A 123 -6.03 1.31 -17.45
N ILE A 124 -7.01 0.61 -16.88
CA ILE A 124 -7.99 -0.19 -17.61
C ILE A 124 -9.39 0.38 -17.34
N ARG A 125 -10.03 0.97 -18.35
CA ARG A 125 -11.43 1.39 -18.30
C ARG A 125 -12.29 0.43 -19.12
N VAL A 126 -13.30 -0.16 -18.50
CA VAL A 126 -14.30 -1.00 -19.16
C VAL A 126 -15.69 -0.41 -18.92
N ALA A 127 -16.43 -0.18 -20.00
CA ALA A 127 -17.81 0.28 -19.95
C ALA A 127 -18.71 -0.56 -20.87
N THR A 128 -20.02 -0.50 -20.67
CA THR A 128 -20.98 -1.30 -21.45
C THR A 128 -21.82 -0.51 -22.45
N TRP A 129 -22.18 -1.15 -23.56
CA TRP A 129 -23.07 -0.58 -24.59
C TRP A 129 -24.12 -1.58 -25.12
N ASP A 130 -25.15 -1.06 -25.79
CA ASP A 130 -26.23 -1.83 -26.42
C ASP A 130 -25.83 -2.41 -27.79
N ASN A 131 -24.66 -3.06 -27.86
CA ASN A 131 -24.15 -3.67 -29.09
C ASN A 131 -23.44 -5.00 -28.79
N GLN A 132 -23.64 -6.01 -29.64
CA GLN A 132 -23.01 -7.34 -29.52
C GLN A 132 -21.62 -7.35 -30.21
N VAL A 133 -20.81 -6.36 -29.83
CA VAL A 133 -19.44 -6.14 -30.29
C VAL A 133 -18.60 -5.78 -29.08
N VAL A 134 -17.40 -6.33 -28.97
CA VAL A 134 -16.35 -5.87 -28.06
C VAL A 134 -15.43 -4.93 -28.84
N GLN A 135 -15.33 -3.67 -28.42
CA GLN A 135 -14.34 -2.73 -28.94
C GLN A 135 -13.21 -2.62 -27.91
N ILE A 136 -11.97 -2.86 -28.34
CA ILE A 136 -10.77 -2.66 -27.54
C ILE A 136 -10.04 -1.47 -28.15
N ALA A 137 -10.06 -0.32 -27.47
CA ALA A 137 -9.13 0.77 -27.74
C ALA A 137 -7.99 0.75 -26.72
N ALA A 138 -6.78 1.05 -27.15
CA ALA A 138 -5.63 1.22 -26.28
C ALA A 138 -4.72 2.35 -26.77
N ARG A 139 -4.39 3.28 -25.87
CA ARG A 139 -3.47 4.38 -26.11
C ARG A 139 -2.15 4.08 -25.41
N MET A 140 -1.13 3.85 -26.22
CA MET A 140 0.24 3.54 -25.80
C MET A 140 1.08 4.80 -25.84
N SER A 141 1.83 5.04 -24.76
CA SER A 141 2.70 6.19 -24.57
C SER A 141 4.04 5.66 -24.06
N VAL A 142 5.12 6.00 -24.77
CA VAL A 142 6.49 5.63 -24.37
C VAL A 142 7.34 6.87 -24.30
N ARG A 143 7.94 7.11 -23.12
CA ARG A 143 8.93 8.16 -22.92
C ARG A 143 10.33 7.57 -22.86
N ALA A 144 11.26 8.16 -23.61
CA ALA A 144 12.67 7.81 -23.61
C ALA A 144 13.56 9.04 -23.83
N GLU A 145 14.87 8.89 -23.63
CA GLU A 145 15.85 9.99 -23.77
C GLU A 145 16.06 10.43 -25.23
N THR A 146 15.68 9.63 -26.23
CA THR A 146 15.69 10.01 -27.65
C THR A 146 14.40 9.63 -28.36
N ILE A 147 14.00 10.42 -29.37
CA ILE A 147 12.82 10.13 -30.21
C ILE A 147 12.95 8.81 -30.99
N ALA A 148 14.18 8.43 -31.37
CA ALA A 148 14.43 7.17 -32.06
C ALA A 148 14.13 5.97 -31.15
N LEU A 149 14.62 6.01 -29.91
CA LEU A 149 14.39 4.98 -28.90
C LEU A 149 12.93 4.94 -28.43
N ALA A 150 12.29 6.10 -28.24
CA ALA A 150 10.86 6.18 -27.93
C ALA A 150 10.02 5.50 -29.02
N ARG A 151 10.37 5.70 -30.30
CA ARG A 151 9.72 5.06 -31.46
C ARG A 151 10.02 3.56 -31.57
N GLU A 152 11.26 3.14 -31.37
CA GLU A 152 11.65 1.71 -31.35
C GLU A 152 10.84 0.95 -30.29
N LEU A 153 10.78 1.47 -29.07
CA LEU A 153 10.06 0.85 -27.97
C LEU A 153 8.53 0.94 -28.10
N ALA A 154 7.99 2.07 -28.59
CA ALA A 154 6.57 2.18 -28.91
C ALA A 154 6.14 1.23 -30.03
N GLN A 155 7.04 0.89 -30.97
CA GLN A 155 6.80 -0.16 -31.96
C GLN A 155 6.92 -1.57 -31.35
N GLY A 156 7.86 -1.78 -30.43
CA GLY A 156 8.11 -3.06 -29.75
C GLY A 156 7.05 -3.52 -28.74
N ILE A 157 6.25 -2.60 -28.18
CA ILE A 157 5.00 -2.98 -27.50
C ILE A 157 4.08 -3.67 -28.51
N SER A 158 3.34 -4.70 -28.11
CA SER A 158 2.24 -5.24 -28.91
C SER A 158 1.07 -5.68 -28.05
N ILE A 159 -0.12 -5.69 -28.64
CA ILE A 159 -1.34 -6.19 -28.02
C ILE A 159 -1.74 -7.43 -28.80
N HIS A 160 -1.76 -8.58 -28.14
CA HIS A 160 -2.19 -9.84 -28.72
C HIS A 160 -3.65 -10.07 -28.36
N VAL A 161 -4.53 -10.05 -29.35
CA VAL A 161 -5.95 -10.32 -29.14
C VAL A 161 -6.35 -11.69 -29.68
N ALA A 162 -6.65 -12.62 -28.77
CA ALA A 162 -7.26 -13.90 -29.11
C ALA A 162 -8.78 -13.74 -29.10
N SER A 163 -9.43 -13.90 -30.25
CA SER A 163 -10.86 -13.69 -30.40
C SER A 163 -11.62 -14.96 -30.81
N SER A 164 -12.74 -15.18 -30.16
CA SER A 164 -13.74 -16.21 -30.50
C SER A 164 -15.16 -15.66 -30.27
N ALA A 165 -16.17 -16.38 -30.73
CA ALA A 165 -17.57 -15.92 -30.65
C ALA A 165 -18.04 -15.60 -29.21
N ASN A 166 -17.53 -16.30 -28.20
CA ASN A 166 -17.95 -16.15 -26.80
C ASN A 166 -16.82 -15.71 -25.85
N ARG A 167 -15.60 -15.48 -26.35
CA ARG A 167 -14.44 -15.14 -25.51
C ARG A 167 -13.44 -14.28 -26.27
N ILE A 168 -13.08 -13.14 -25.68
CA ILE A 168 -12.03 -12.24 -26.15
C ILE A 168 -10.94 -12.19 -25.08
N GLU A 169 -9.68 -12.29 -25.45
CA GLU A 169 -8.54 -12.05 -24.56
C GLU A 169 -7.61 -11.02 -25.20
N ALA A 170 -7.26 -9.96 -24.48
CA ALA A 170 -6.25 -8.99 -24.88
C ALA A 170 -5.06 -9.04 -23.91
N GLU A 171 -3.88 -9.39 -24.40
CA GLU A 171 -2.65 -9.45 -23.61
C GLU A 171 -1.63 -8.42 -24.12
N THR A 172 -1.06 -7.64 -23.20
CA THR A 172 -0.09 -6.58 -23.51
C THR A 172 1.33 -7.10 -23.37
N VAL A 173 2.01 -7.35 -24.49
CA VAL A 173 3.43 -7.75 -24.50
C VAL A 173 4.30 -6.50 -24.61
N PHE A 174 5.16 -6.31 -23.61
CA PHE A 174 6.14 -5.22 -23.56
C PHE A 174 7.51 -5.72 -24.07
N PRO A 175 8.31 -4.87 -24.74
CA PRO A 175 9.64 -5.25 -25.20
C PRO A 175 10.63 -5.39 -24.03
N ASP A 176 11.55 -6.35 -24.12
CA ASP A 176 12.57 -6.57 -23.10
C ASP A 176 13.49 -5.34 -22.95
N PRO A 177 13.66 -4.79 -21.73
CA PRO A 177 14.52 -3.63 -21.51
C PRO A 177 16.01 -4.03 -21.56
N ARG A 178 16.68 -3.66 -22.66
CA ARG A 178 18.15 -3.66 -22.77
C ARG A 178 18.78 -2.65 -21.79
N SER A 179 19.98 -2.95 -21.30
CA SER A 179 20.68 -2.16 -20.27
C SER A 179 21.30 -0.85 -20.75
N ASP A 180 21.20 -0.52 -22.04
CA ASP A 180 21.76 0.67 -22.68
C ASP A 180 20.73 1.80 -22.89
N MET A 181 19.47 1.60 -22.49
CA MET A 181 18.33 2.42 -22.94
C MET A 181 17.90 3.57 -22.00
N GLY A 182 18.69 3.87 -20.96
CA GLY A 182 18.48 5.02 -20.08
C GLY A 182 17.16 5.01 -19.31
N LYS A 183 16.64 6.18 -18.95
CA LYS A 183 15.35 6.35 -18.24
C LYS A 183 14.17 6.16 -19.18
N LEU A 184 13.41 5.10 -18.93
CA LEU A 184 12.21 4.73 -19.70
C LEU A 184 10.94 4.79 -18.84
N THR A 185 9.83 5.18 -19.47
CA THR A 185 8.47 5.07 -18.92
C THR A 185 7.54 4.48 -19.98
N TYR A 186 6.82 3.42 -19.62
CA TYR A 186 5.76 2.82 -20.44
C TYR A 186 4.39 3.09 -19.83
N GLU A 187 3.38 3.36 -20.66
CA GLU A 187 1.99 3.55 -20.24
C GLU A 187 1.05 3.09 -21.35
N VAL A 188 0.17 2.12 -21.06
CA VAL A 188 -0.83 1.57 -21.99
C VAL A 188 -2.19 1.71 -21.34
N ASN A 189 -2.94 2.74 -21.73
CA ASN A 189 -4.28 2.99 -21.20
C ASN A 189 -5.33 2.32 -22.09
N TYR A 190 -6.08 1.37 -21.53
CA TYR A 190 -7.16 0.67 -22.21
C TYR A 190 -8.50 1.37 -22.00
N GLU A 191 -9.28 1.47 -23.08
CA GLU A 191 -10.70 1.87 -23.06
C GLU A 191 -11.50 0.83 -23.86
N ILE A 192 -12.24 -0.01 -23.14
CA ILE A 192 -12.92 -1.19 -23.68
C ILE A 192 -14.43 -1.01 -23.56
N LEU A 193 -15.14 -1.19 -24.68
CA LEU A 193 -16.61 -1.26 -24.70
C LEU A 193 -17.05 -2.70 -24.88
N VAL A 194 -17.83 -3.24 -23.95
CA VAL A 194 -18.34 -4.62 -23.98
C VAL A 194 -19.87 -4.65 -24.03
N PRO A 195 -20.50 -5.73 -24.56
CA PRO A 195 -21.94 -5.90 -24.45
C PRO A 195 -22.42 -5.84 -22.99
N LYS A 196 -23.61 -5.28 -22.72
CA LYS A 196 -24.16 -5.18 -21.35
C LYS A 196 -24.28 -6.52 -20.61
N ASP A 197 -24.40 -7.63 -21.32
CA ASP A 197 -24.49 -8.98 -20.77
C ASP A 197 -23.13 -9.70 -20.63
N ALA A 198 -22.01 -9.05 -20.98
CA ALA A 198 -20.68 -9.64 -20.96
C ALA A 198 -20.09 -9.80 -19.54
N GLY A 199 -19.27 -10.85 -19.38
CA GLY A 199 -18.36 -11.01 -18.23
C GLY A 199 -17.01 -10.35 -18.49
N VAL A 200 -16.30 -9.96 -17.42
CA VAL A 200 -15.02 -9.23 -17.51
C VAL A 200 -13.98 -9.84 -16.57
N THR A 201 -12.76 -10.03 -17.05
CA THR A 201 -11.56 -10.25 -16.23
C THR A 201 -10.54 -9.17 -16.54
N ALA A 202 -10.05 -8.48 -15.51
CA ALA A 202 -9.00 -7.49 -15.63
C ALA A 202 -7.82 -7.84 -14.70
N HIS A 203 -6.65 -8.09 -15.29
CA HIS A 203 -5.39 -8.18 -14.55
C HIS A 203 -4.54 -6.93 -14.84
N ASN A 204 -4.03 -6.29 -13.80
CA ASN A 204 -3.10 -5.17 -13.95
C ASN A 204 -2.05 -5.14 -12.85
N ASP A 205 -0.78 -5.03 -13.22
CA ASP A 205 0.28 -4.81 -12.23
C ASP A 205 0.32 -3.36 -11.74
N PHE A 206 0.24 -2.38 -12.65
CA PHE A 206 0.40 -0.97 -12.31
C PHE A 206 -0.58 -0.04 -13.06
N GLY A 207 -1.69 0.31 -12.41
CA GLY A 207 -2.64 1.31 -12.90
C GLY A 207 -4.08 1.03 -12.46
N ASP A 208 -4.90 2.07 -12.44
CA ASP A 208 -6.27 2.00 -11.92
C ASP A 208 -7.19 1.18 -12.85
N ILE A 209 -8.10 0.41 -12.27
CA ILE A 209 -9.10 -0.40 -12.96
C ILE A 209 -10.49 0.15 -12.66
N HIS A 210 -11.22 0.59 -13.68
CA HIS A 210 -12.60 1.05 -13.57
C HIS A 210 -13.50 0.19 -14.47
N ILE A 211 -14.53 -0.45 -13.89
CA ILE A 211 -15.48 -1.30 -14.62
C ILE A 211 -16.90 -0.82 -14.30
N ALA A 212 -17.67 -0.46 -15.33
CA ALA A 212 -19.02 0.08 -15.20
C ALA A 212 -20.06 -0.70 -16.01
N GLY A 213 -21.16 -1.12 -15.35
CA GLY A 213 -22.37 -1.66 -15.98
C GLY A 213 -22.32 -3.13 -16.41
N ALA A 214 -21.28 -3.88 -16.05
CA ALA A 214 -21.07 -5.26 -16.51
C ALA A 214 -22.17 -6.23 -15.99
N GLY A 215 -22.82 -6.94 -16.90
CA GLY A 215 -23.90 -7.87 -16.59
C GLY A 215 -23.46 -9.27 -16.17
N GLY A 216 -22.33 -9.74 -16.70
CA GLY A 216 -21.70 -11.01 -16.34
C GLY A 216 -20.84 -10.91 -15.08
N ALA A 217 -20.16 -12.01 -14.74
CA ALA A 217 -19.23 -12.03 -13.62
C ALA A 217 -18.02 -11.11 -13.87
N VAL A 218 -17.53 -10.45 -12.82
CA VAL A 218 -16.38 -9.55 -12.88
C VAL A 218 -15.27 -10.11 -11.99
N VAL A 219 -14.08 -10.28 -12.54
CA VAL A 219 -12.87 -10.71 -11.82
C VAL A 219 -11.79 -9.65 -11.97
N VAL A 220 -11.22 -9.19 -10.86
CA VAL A 220 -10.12 -8.21 -10.85
C VAL A 220 -8.96 -8.75 -10.00
N ASP A 221 -7.76 -8.75 -10.56
CA ASP A 221 -6.52 -9.03 -9.81
C ASP A 221 -5.54 -7.87 -10.08
N VAL A 222 -5.38 -6.98 -9.10
CA VAL A 222 -4.53 -5.78 -9.21
C VAL A 222 -3.44 -5.77 -8.15
N ARG A 223 -2.20 -5.47 -8.57
CA ARG A 223 -1.07 -5.37 -7.64
C ARG A 223 -0.85 -3.96 -7.08
N TYR A 224 -1.00 -2.92 -7.90
CA TYR A 224 -0.77 -1.52 -7.51
C TYR A 224 -1.62 -0.53 -8.32
N GLY A 225 -2.88 -0.34 -7.93
CA GLY A 225 -3.81 0.63 -8.54
C GLY A 225 -5.12 0.71 -7.78
N ALA A 226 -5.89 1.79 -7.98
CA ALA A 226 -7.24 1.90 -7.46
C ALA A 226 -8.19 0.97 -8.23
N VAL A 227 -9.23 0.47 -7.54
CA VAL A 227 -10.33 -0.29 -8.17
C VAL A 227 -11.63 0.47 -8.00
N GLU A 228 -12.36 0.66 -9.09
CA GLU A 228 -13.72 1.21 -9.07
C GLU A 228 -14.68 0.28 -9.83
N LEU A 229 -15.66 -0.29 -9.12
CA LEU A 229 -16.72 -1.12 -9.69
C LEU A 229 -18.07 -0.44 -9.53
N ASN A 230 -18.75 -0.13 -10.64
CA ASN A 230 -20.06 0.52 -10.65
C ASN A 230 -21.09 -0.32 -11.40
N ASP A 231 -22.30 -0.47 -10.84
CA ASP A 231 -23.48 -1.05 -11.50
C ASP A 231 -23.28 -2.48 -12.03
N ILE A 232 -22.57 -3.32 -11.26
CA ILE A 232 -22.26 -4.70 -11.65
C ILE A 232 -23.46 -5.61 -11.34
N ALA A 233 -24.06 -6.19 -12.39
CA ALA A 233 -25.21 -7.07 -12.24
C ALA A 233 -24.83 -8.54 -11.96
N GLY A 234 -23.62 -8.94 -12.31
CA GLY A 234 -23.01 -10.23 -11.93
C GLY A 234 -22.39 -10.21 -10.54
N ARG A 235 -21.68 -11.30 -10.21
CA ARG A 235 -20.87 -11.41 -8.99
C ARG A 235 -19.47 -10.84 -9.23
N ALA A 236 -18.95 -10.07 -8.28
CA ALA A 236 -17.56 -9.61 -8.28
C ALA A 236 -16.63 -10.61 -7.55
N ASP A 237 -15.39 -10.74 -8.01
CA ASP A 237 -14.28 -11.34 -7.26
C ASP A 237 -13.05 -10.44 -7.44
N VAL A 238 -12.53 -9.86 -6.35
CA VAL A 238 -11.50 -8.81 -6.41
C VAL A 238 -10.36 -9.15 -5.48
N ARG A 239 -9.14 -9.15 -6.02
CA ARG A 239 -7.89 -9.16 -5.29
C ARG A 239 -7.18 -7.84 -5.51
N ALA A 240 -6.91 -7.11 -4.43
CA ALA A 240 -6.24 -5.82 -4.50
C ALA A 240 -5.09 -5.75 -3.48
N ARG A 241 -3.90 -5.37 -3.95
CA ARG A 241 -2.72 -5.19 -3.11
C ARG A 241 -2.28 -3.72 -3.07
N GLY A 242 -1.60 -3.36 -1.98
CA GLY A 242 -1.11 -2.01 -1.75
C GLY A 242 -2.17 -1.03 -1.23
N GLU A 243 -1.70 0.10 -0.70
CA GLU A 243 -2.52 1.12 -0.05
C GLU A 243 -3.32 2.00 -1.03
N PHE A 244 -4.18 1.39 -1.85
CA PHE A 244 -5.01 2.06 -2.85
C PHE A 244 -6.52 2.02 -2.48
N PRO A 245 -7.35 2.94 -3.00
CA PRO A 245 -8.80 2.87 -2.85
C PRO A 245 -9.40 1.67 -3.59
N VAL A 246 -10.37 1.01 -2.96
CA VAL A 246 -11.23 0.01 -3.60
C VAL A 246 -12.67 0.44 -3.38
N GLU A 247 -13.33 0.99 -4.39
CA GLU A 247 -14.71 1.44 -4.30
C GLU A 247 -15.62 0.54 -5.13
N ALA A 248 -16.68 0.01 -4.52
CA ALA A 248 -17.64 -0.85 -5.19
C ALA A 248 -19.08 -0.40 -4.87
N ARG A 249 -19.85 -0.11 -5.92
CA ARG A 249 -21.16 0.54 -5.84
C ARG A 249 -22.19 -0.21 -6.68
N ASN A 250 -23.39 -0.37 -6.15
CA ASN A 250 -24.53 -1.02 -6.83
C ASN A 250 -24.22 -2.46 -7.27
N LEU A 251 -23.62 -3.28 -6.39
CA LEU A 251 -23.32 -4.69 -6.67
C LEU A 251 -24.57 -5.57 -6.48
N ARG A 252 -25.13 -6.09 -7.57
CA ARG A 252 -26.41 -6.83 -7.53
C ARG A 252 -26.28 -8.23 -6.92
N GLN A 253 -25.17 -8.93 -7.14
CA GLN A 253 -24.93 -10.28 -6.60
C GLN A 253 -23.83 -10.32 -5.52
N GLY A 254 -23.37 -9.17 -5.04
CA GLY A 254 -22.25 -9.10 -4.09
C GLY A 254 -20.95 -9.64 -4.68
N GLY A 255 -20.13 -10.27 -3.85
CA GLY A 255 -18.82 -10.76 -4.28
C GLY A 255 -17.87 -11.16 -3.15
N VAL A 256 -16.67 -11.57 -3.53
CA VAL A 256 -15.52 -11.72 -2.64
C VAL A 256 -14.50 -10.63 -2.93
N PHE A 257 -13.99 -10.00 -1.87
CA PHE A 257 -12.95 -8.98 -1.92
C PHE A 257 -11.85 -9.38 -0.93
N ASP A 258 -10.63 -9.52 -1.44
CA ASP A 258 -9.44 -9.91 -0.68
C ASP A 258 -8.36 -8.83 -0.88
N MET A 259 -8.03 -8.13 0.20
CA MET A 259 -7.37 -6.81 0.14
C MET A 259 -6.21 -6.70 1.13
N HIS A 260 -5.17 -5.95 0.76
CA HIS A 260 -4.02 -5.68 1.62
C HIS A 260 -3.65 -4.19 1.63
N GLY A 261 -3.94 -3.50 2.72
CA GLY A 261 -3.66 -2.06 2.91
C GLY A 261 -4.74 -1.12 2.35
N ALA A 262 -5.80 -1.66 1.72
CA ALA A 262 -6.74 -0.87 0.95
C ALA A 262 -7.60 0.07 1.82
N ARG A 263 -8.07 1.17 1.21
CA ARG A 263 -9.22 1.93 1.74
C ARG A 263 -10.47 1.50 0.99
N ALA A 264 -11.16 0.48 1.51
CA ALA A 264 -12.31 -0.13 0.85
C ALA A 264 -13.62 0.61 1.18
N VAL A 265 -14.46 0.86 0.17
CA VAL A 265 -15.76 1.53 0.30
C VAL A 265 -16.83 0.75 -0.49
N PHE A 266 -17.76 0.14 0.22
CA PHE A 266 -18.90 -0.59 -0.35
C PHE A 266 -20.18 0.23 -0.21
N ARG A 267 -20.96 0.37 -1.29
CA ARG A 267 -22.25 1.10 -1.30
C ARG A 267 -23.32 0.29 -2.03
N ASN A 268 -24.49 0.11 -1.43
CA ASN A 268 -25.64 -0.58 -2.04
C ASN A 268 -25.26 -1.96 -2.63
N VAL A 269 -24.94 -2.89 -1.74
CA VAL A 269 -24.56 -4.27 -2.09
C VAL A 269 -25.70 -5.22 -1.70
N ALA A 270 -26.40 -5.77 -2.71
CA ALA A 270 -27.64 -6.50 -2.50
C ALA A 270 -27.46 -8.02 -2.33
N GLY A 271 -26.44 -8.60 -2.97
CA GLY A 271 -26.08 -10.02 -2.81
C GLY A 271 -25.01 -10.25 -1.74
N PRO A 272 -24.65 -11.53 -1.47
CA PRO A 272 -23.71 -11.88 -0.40
C PRO A 272 -22.32 -11.27 -0.64
N LEU A 273 -21.87 -10.45 0.30
CA LEU A 273 -20.56 -9.82 0.31
C LEU A 273 -19.64 -10.54 1.31
N LYS A 274 -18.42 -10.87 0.89
CA LYS A 274 -17.33 -11.21 1.81
C LYS A 274 -16.14 -10.30 1.51
N ALA A 275 -15.74 -9.49 2.48
CA ALA A 275 -14.62 -8.57 2.34
C ALA A 275 -13.58 -8.79 3.44
N ALA A 276 -12.39 -9.23 3.05
CA ALA A 276 -11.21 -9.30 3.90
C ALA A 276 -10.26 -8.13 3.56
N ASN A 277 -9.69 -7.47 4.57
CA ASN A 277 -8.64 -6.48 4.37
C ASN A 277 -7.56 -6.58 5.46
N PHE A 278 -6.31 -6.88 5.07
CA PHE A 278 -5.17 -6.87 5.99
C PHE A 278 -4.49 -5.50 5.96
N ARG A 279 -4.66 -4.73 7.04
CA ARG A 279 -4.36 -3.29 7.20
C ARG A 279 -5.22 -2.40 6.31
N GLY A 280 -5.37 -1.13 6.70
CA GLY A 280 -6.22 -0.15 6.01
C GLY A 280 -7.58 0.00 6.70
N SER A 281 -8.66 0.15 5.93
CA SER A 281 -10.02 0.25 6.48
C SER A 281 -11.09 -0.29 5.52
N ILE A 282 -12.26 -0.63 6.05
CA ILE A 282 -13.46 -0.98 5.30
C ILE A 282 -14.64 -0.11 5.73
N GLU A 283 -15.25 0.60 4.80
CA GLU A 283 -16.52 1.31 5.01
C GLU A 283 -17.66 0.63 4.24
N LEU A 284 -18.71 0.22 4.95
CA LEU A 284 -19.95 -0.32 4.36
C LEU A 284 -21.07 0.69 4.55
N TYR A 285 -21.63 1.17 3.44
CA TYR A 285 -22.80 2.05 3.40
C TYR A 285 -23.99 1.29 2.83
N GLU A 286 -25.17 1.54 3.40
CA GLU A 286 -26.46 1.18 2.79
C GLU A 286 -26.53 -0.30 2.41
N ALA A 287 -26.53 -1.17 3.41
CA ALA A 287 -26.91 -2.57 3.22
C ALA A 287 -28.44 -2.66 3.10
N PRO A 288 -29.00 -3.00 1.92
CA PRO A 288 -30.45 -3.08 1.72
C PRO A 288 -31.07 -4.26 2.48
N ASP A 289 -32.40 -4.23 2.64
CA ASP A 289 -33.14 -5.27 3.37
C ASP A 289 -32.86 -6.67 2.78
N GLY A 290 -32.36 -7.56 3.63
CA GLY A 290 -31.99 -8.92 3.28
C GLY A 290 -30.53 -9.12 2.84
N ALA A 291 -29.74 -8.06 2.66
CA ALA A 291 -28.32 -8.18 2.33
C ALA A 291 -27.53 -9.00 3.38
N GLU A 292 -26.52 -9.73 2.91
CA GLU A 292 -25.64 -10.59 3.72
C GLU A 292 -24.20 -10.15 3.54
N ALA A 293 -23.47 -9.95 4.64
CA ALA A 293 -22.10 -9.43 4.62
C ALA A 293 -21.22 -10.06 5.71
N ASP A 294 -20.06 -10.62 5.31
CA ASP A 294 -18.97 -11.02 6.20
C ASP A 294 -17.76 -10.11 5.96
N ILE A 295 -17.57 -9.13 6.87
CA ILE A 295 -16.53 -8.12 6.80
C ILE A 295 -15.47 -8.42 7.86
N ALA A 296 -14.21 -8.54 7.45
CA ALA A 296 -13.07 -8.76 8.33
C ALA A 296 -11.92 -7.80 7.99
N CYS A 297 -11.48 -6.97 8.94
CA CYS A 297 -10.33 -6.09 8.77
C CYS A 297 -9.29 -6.34 9.86
N GLU A 298 -8.14 -6.90 9.51
CA GLU A 298 -7.04 -7.16 10.46
C GLU A 298 -6.08 -5.97 10.50
N SER A 299 -5.72 -5.49 11.70
CA SER A 299 -4.92 -4.28 11.91
C SER A 299 -5.48 -3.05 11.18
N GLY A 300 -6.81 -2.91 11.17
CA GLY A 300 -7.53 -1.86 10.45
C GLY A 300 -8.97 -1.71 10.93
N SER A 301 -9.59 -0.58 10.60
CA SER A 301 -10.92 -0.20 11.12
C SER A 301 -12.07 -0.60 10.20
N VAL A 302 -13.24 -0.83 10.79
CA VAL A 302 -14.49 -1.10 10.06
C VAL A 302 -15.53 -0.04 10.42
N THR A 303 -16.09 0.67 9.43
CA THR A 303 -17.23 1.57 9.65
C THR A 303 -18.46 1.04 8.93
N PHE A 304 -19.60 0.96 9.64
CA PHE A 304 -20.90 0.60 9.07
C PHE A 304 -21.87 1.78 9.21
N TRP A 305 -22.33 2.29 8.07
CA TRP A 305 -23.24 3.44 7.97
C TRP A 305 -24.67 2.98 7.72
N ILE A 306 -25.56 3.29 8.67
CA ILE A 306 -26.93 2.77 8.75
C ILE A 306 -27.95 3.74 8.11
N SER A 307 -28.91 3.19 7.33
CA SER A 307 -30.03 3.97 6.77
C SER A 307 -31.01 4.44 7.85
N LYS A 308 -31.78 5.48 7.54
CA LYS A 308 -32.85 6.01 8.41
C LYS A 308 -33.96 5.00 8.71
N ASP A 309 -34.12 4.01 7.86
CA ASP A 309 -35.10 2.91 8.00
C ASP A 309 -34.72 1.90 9.10
N GLY A 310 -33.49 2.01 9.62
CA GLY A 310 -32.91 1.14 10.63
C GLY A 310 -31.86 0.17 10.07
N PRO A 311 -31.08 -0.49 10.94
CA PRO A 311 -30.10 -1.47 10.51
C PRO A 311 -30.74 -2.86 10.27
N PRO A 312 -30.31 -3.61 9.24
CA PRO A 312 -30.51 -5.06 9.22
C PRO A 312 -29.77 -5.71 10.41
N PRO A 313 -30.19 -6.89 10.90
CA PRO A 313 -29.59 -7.53 12.08
C PRO A 313 -28.10 -7.83 11.90
N PHE A 314 -27.28 -7.34 12.83
CA PHE A 314 -25.82 -7.38 12.73
C PHE A 314 -25.15 -7.85 14.02
N SER A 315 -23.92 -8.35 13.88
CA SER A 315 -22.98 -8.60 14.98
C SER A 315 -21.61 -8.02 14.63
N ALA A 316 -21.07 -7.20 15.52
CA ALA A 316 -19.75 -6.60 15.45
C ALA A 316 -18.84 -7.21 16.54
N THR A 317 -17.60 -7.54 16.20
CA THR A 317 -16.62 -8.08 17.16
C THR A 317 -15.23 -7.50 16.89
N ALA A 318 -14.71 -6.74 17.84
CA ALA A 318 -13.33 -6.24 17.86
C ALA A 318 -12.49 -7.06 18.85
N LEU A 319 -11.35 -7.56 18.37
CA LEU A 319 -10.30 -8.18 19.17
C LEU A 319 -9.19 -7.15 19.38
N PHE A 320 -8.82 -6.85 20.63
CA PHE A 320 -7.81 -5.84 20.99
C PHE A 320 -8.09 -4.44 20.39
N GLY A 321 -9.38 -4.10 20.26
CA GLY A 321 -9.90 -2.80 19.85
C GLY A 321 -11.33 -2.63 20.38
N ASP A 322 -11.97 -1.50 20.06
CA ASP A 322 -13.25 -1.10 20.63
C ASP A 322 -14.42 -1.20 19.63
N VAL A 323 -15.66 -1.12 20.15
CA VAL A 323 -16.87 -1.03 19.31
C VAL A 323 -17.73 0.15 19.75
N TYR A 324 -17.82 1.13 18.85
CA TYR A 324 -18.63 2.34 19.00
C TYR A 324 -19.95 2.20 18.22
N SER A 325 -21.04 2.73 18.77
CA SER A 325 -22.37 2.63 18.16
C SER A 325 -23.24 3.84 18.49
N ASP A 326 -23.73 4.52 17.47
CA ASP A 326 -24.69 5.64 17.59
C ASP A 326 -26.12 5.15 17.93
N ILE A 327 -26.35 3.83 17.91
CA ILE A 327 -27.63 3.19 18.20
C ILE A 327 -27.53 2.21 19.40
N PRO A 328 -28.64 1.92 20.10
CA PRO A 328 -28.67 0.93 21.17
C PRO A 328 -28.32 -0.48 20.68
N VAL A 329 -27.33 -1.10 21.33
CA VAL A 329 -26.81 -2.45 21.00
C VAL A 329 -26.58 -3.26 22.26
N ALA A 330 -26.75 -4.58 22.16
CA ALA A 330 -26.37 -5.53 23.19
C ALA A 330 -24.85 -5.69 23.17
N ARG A 331 -24.14 -4.95 24.04
CA ARG A 331 -22.68 -4.93 24.12
C ARG A 331 -22.16 -5.84 25.24
N VAL A 332 -21.17 -6.67 24.91
CA VAL A 332 -20.36 -7.46 25.86
C VAL A 332 -18.90 -7.04 25.71
N ALA A 333 -18.25 -6.67 26.81
CA ALA A 333 -16.84 -6.30 26.83
C ALA A 333 -16.08 -7.12 27.87
N GLN A 334 -14.93 -7.65 27.49
CA GLN A 334 -13.99 -8.42 28.30
C GLN A 334 -12.55 -7.99 27.92
N GLN A 335 -11.53 -8.47 28.63
CA GLN A 335 -10.15 -8.07 28.34
C GLN A 335 -9.74 -8.50 26.91
N GLY A 336 -9.41 -7.52 26.06
CA GLY A 336 -9.04 -7.75 24.66
C GLY A 336 -10.19 -8.18 23.75
N PHE A 337 -11.45 -8.13 24.18
CA PHE A 337 -12.62 -8.57 23.40
C PHE A 337 -13.80 -7.63 23.61
N VAL A 338 -14.30 -7.03 22.53
CA VAL A 338 -15.55 -6.26 22.54
C VAL A 338 -16.46 -6.80 21.45
N SER A 339 -17.68 -7.21 21.81
CA SER A 339 -18.72 -7.58 20.87
C SER A 339 -19.97 -6.73 21.09
N ALA A 340 -20.65 -6.38 20.00
CA ALA A 340 -21.93 -5.68 20.01
C ALA A 340 -22.88 -6.33 19.00
N ARG A 341 -24.14 -6.52 19.37
CA ARG A 341 -25.18 -7.08 18.48
C ARG A 341 -26.40 -6.16 18.43
N SER A 342 -27.07 -6.13 17.29
CA SER A 342 -28.41 -5.52 17.16
C SER A 342 -29.38 -6.12 18.19
N ASN A 343 -30.21 -5.27 18.80
CA ASN A 343 -31.20 -5.71 19.80
C ASN A 343 -32.36 -6.55 19.22
N ASP A 344 -32.52 -6.56 17.89
CA ASP A 344 -33.37 -7.54 17.21
C ASP A 344 -32.73 -8.94 17.30
N THR A 345 -33.31 -9.78 18.14
CA THR A 345 -32.87 -11.16 18.41
C THR A 345 -33.75 -12.22 17.77
N GLU A 346 -34.93 -11.83 17.25
CA GLU A 346 -35.85 -12.75 16.55
C GLU A 346 -35.39 -13.02 15.11
N LYS A 347 -34.76 -12.03 14.46
CA LYS A 347 -34.20 -12.19 13.12
C LYS A 347 -32.76 -12.75 13.15
N PRO A 348 -32.37 -13.57 12.16
CA PRO A 348 -31.00 -14.03 12.02
C PRO A 348 -30.07 -12.86 11.67
N VAL A 349 -28.87 -12.85 12.27
CA VAL A 349 -27.79 -11.91 11.91
C VAL A 349 -27.34 -12.18 10.47
N ARG A 350 -27.36 -11.15 9.62
CA ARG A 350 -26.89 -11.22 8.24
C ARG A 350 -25.61 -10.43 7.99
N ILE A 351 -25.34 -9.41 8.82
CA ILE A 351 -24.10 -8.63 8.75
C ILE A 351 -23.19 -9.00 9.91
N THR A 352 -22.02 -9.54 9.59
CA THR A 352 -20.94 -9.85 10.53
C THR A 352 -19.78 -8.90 10.27
N LEU A 353 -19.39 -8.12 11.28
CA LEU A 353 -18.27 -7.18 11.22
C LEU A 353 -17.20 -7.65 12.21
N ARG A 354 -15.96 -7.80 11.74
CA ARG A 354 -14.83 -8.32 12.54
C ARG A 354 -13.59 -7.47 12.36
N THR A 355 -12.85 -7.24 13.43
CA THR A 355 -11.51 -6.63 13.40
C THR A 355 -10.60 -7.21 14.48
N SER A 356 -9.29 -7.17 14.22
CA SER A 356 -8.22 -7.39 15.19
C SER A 356 -7.31 -6.17 15.21
N PHE A 357 -6.96 -5.66 16.40
CA PHE A 357 -6.10 -4.47 16.59
C PHE A 357 -6.61 -3.19 15.87
N GLY A 358 -7.93 -3.07 15.73
CA GLY A 358 -8.61 -1.90 15.17
C GLY A 358 -10.03 -1.79 15.74
N ASP A 359 -10.71 -0.67 15.45
CA ASP A 359 -12.02 -0.36 16.00
C ASP A 359 -13.16 -0.60 14.98
N ILE A 360 -14.35 -0.93 15.49
CA ILE A 360 -15.59 -0.92 14.70
C ILE A 360 -16.44 0.30 15.10
N ALA A 361 -16.86 1.08 14.11
CA ALA A 361 -17.78 2.21 14.29
C ALA A 361 -19.11 1.95 13.56
N ILE A 362 -20.20 1.88 14.31
CA ILE A 362 -21.56 1.71 13.81
C ILE A 362 -22.26 3.06 13.87
N LYS A 363 -22.49 3.69 12.72
CA LYS A 363 -22.88 5.11 12.64
C LYS A 363 -24.25 5.32 12.02
N ASN A 364 -25.00 6.28 12.54
CA ASN A 364 -26.20 6.78 11.90
C ASN A 364 -25.82 7.65 10.69
N MET A 365 -26.58 7.54 9.60
CA MET A 365 -26.43 8.44 8.45
C MET A 365 -27.06 9.82 8.75
N GLU A 366 -26.41 10.61 9.60
CA GLU A 366 -26.61 12.06 9.58
C GLU A 366 -26.12 12.60 8.24
N LEU A 367 -27.03 13.17 7.44
CA LEU A 367 -26.62 13.90 6.24
C LEU A 367 -25.84 15.14 6.68
N PRO A 368 -24.64 15.40 6.12
CA PRO A 368 -24.07 16.73 6.12
C PRO A 368 -25.10 17.73 5.54
N PRO A 369 -25.19 18.97 6.05
CA PRO A 369 -26.03 20.02 5.47
C PRO A 369 -25.52 20.46 4.07
N GLY A 370 -25.75 19.62 3.05
CA GLY A 370 -25.14 19.81 1.73
C GLY A 370 -25.19 18.59 0.79
N ALA A 371 -26.12 17.64 0.93
CA ALA A 371 -26.27 16.50 0.01
C ALA A 371 -26.86 16.87 -1.37
N ALA A 372 -26.52 18.05 -1.87
CA ALA A 372 -26.68 18.49 -3.25
C ALA A 372 -25.41 19.28 -3.60
N SER A 373 -24.74 18.89 -4.69
CA SER A 373 -23.38 19.32 -5.07
C SER A 373 -22.26 19.06 -4.06
N ASP A 374 -21.87 17.79 -3.90
CA ASP A 374 -20.43 17.45 -3.78
C ASP A 374 -19.98 16.33 -4.76
N ALA A 375 -20.86 15.94 -5.69
CA ALA A 375 -20.51 15.14 -6.87
C ALA A 375 -19.91 15.98 -8.03
N ALA A 376 -19.58 17.26 -7.77
CA ALA A 376 -19.19 18.22 -8.80
C ALA A 376 -18.21 19.32 -8.32
N SER A 377 -17.33 19.02 -7.36
CA SER A 377 -16.23 19.94 -6.95
C SER A 377 -14.88 19.23 -6.69
N ALA A 378 -14.68 18.03 -7.24
CA ALA A 378 -13.36 17.41 -7.37
C ALA A 378 -12.72 17.77 -8.72
N THR A 379 -12.61 19.07 -9.01
CA THR A 379 -12.16 19.59 -10.32
C THR A 379 -10.67 19.34 -10.55
N ALA A 380 -10.34 18.12 -11.02
CA ALA A 380 -9.04 17.73 -11.57
C ALA A 380 -7.80 17.99 -10.68
N ALA A 381 -7.95 17.98 -9.34
CA ALA A 381 -6.86 18.13 -8.39
C ALA A 381 -6.89 17.02 -7.33
N GLY A 382 -5.74 16.40 -7.05
CA GLY A 382 -5.59 15.43 -5.95
C GLY A 382 -5.62 13.94 -6.30
N GLN A 383 -5.73 13.55 -7.59
CA GLN A 383 -5.31 12.21 -8.00
C GLN A 383 -3.80 12.00 -7.69
N PRO A 384 -3.36 10.81 -7.29
CA PRO A 384 -1.95 10.51 -7.10
C PRO A 384 -1.27 10.37 -8.47
N PHE A 385 -0.35 11.28 -8.78
CA PHE A 385 0.39 11.21 -10.05
C PHE A 385 1.54 10.22 -9.93
N LYS A 386 1.63 9.32 -10.90
CA LYS A 386 2.64 8.25 -10.97
C LYS A 386 3.66 8.53 -12.08
N GLU A 387 4.94 8.31 -11.79
CA GLU A 387 6.01 8.21 -12.79
C GLU A 387 6.77 6.91 -12.55
N VAL A 388 6.94 6.10 -13.61
CA VAL A 388 7.76 4.87 -13.54
C VAL A 388 9.08 5.13 -14.25
N LEU A 389 10.18 4.78 -13.57
CA LEU A 389 11.53 4.75 -14.12
C LEU A 389 12.05 3.32 -14.03
N THR A 390 12.47 2.74 -15.15
CA THR A 390 13.24 1.48 -15.15
C THR A 390 14.72 1.77 -15.36
N LEU A 391 15.58 1.06 -14.62
CA LEU A 391 17.03 1.07 -14.72
C LEU A 391 17.51 -0.39 -14.83
N ALA A 392 18.54 -0.65 -15.62
CA ALA A 392 19.11 -1.99 -15.78
C ALA A 392 20.64 -1.93 -15.81
N GLU A 393 21.29 -2.75 -15.00
CA GLU A 393 22.71 -2.65 -14.65
C GLU A 393 23.37 -4.03 -14.58
N THR A 394 24.65 -4.11 -14.93
CA THR A 394 25.41 -5.38 -14.89
C THR A 394 25.94 -5.65 -13.47
N LEU A 395 25.29 -6.53 -12.72
CA LEU A 395 25.80 -6.98 -11.41
C LEU A 395 26.81 -8.13 -11.62
N PRO A 396 28.00 -8.12 -10.97
CA PRO A 396 28.92 -9.26 -11.00
C PRO A 396 28.40 -10.42 -10.13
N ASP A 397 28.94 -11.63 -10.34
CA ASP A 397 28.71 -12.82 -9.51
C ASP A 397 28.89 -12.50 -8.01
N ASN A 398 27.95 -12.96 -7.17
CA ASN A 398 27.82 -12.66 -5.74
C ASN A 398 27.74 -11.15 -5.41
N GLY A 399 27.48 -10.32 -6.41
CA GLY A 399 27.52 -8.86 -6.31
C GLY A 399 26.55 -8.28 -5.29
N LYS A 400 26.84 -7.07 -4.82
CA LYS A 400 26.10 -6.43 -3.74
C LYS A 400 25.10 -5.40 -4.25
N VAL A 401 23.86 -5.50 -3.79
CA VAL A 401 22.78 -4.54 -3.99
C VAL A 401 22.55 -3.79 -2.68
N ILE A 402 22.61 -2.46 -2.72
CA ILE A 402 22.34 -1.58 -1.58
C ILE A 402 21.14 -0.71 -1.94
N VAL A 403 20.11 -0.70 -1.10
CA VAL A 403 18.90 0.09 -1.29
C VAL A 403 18.74 1.04 -0.11
N GLU A 404 18.69 2.34 -0.38
CA GLU A 404 18.35 3.38 0.60
C GLU A 404 17.05 4.05 0.16
N GLY A 405 15.94 3.49 0.64
CA GLY A 405 14.58 3.91 0.33
C GLY A 405 14.04 4.96 1.31
N MET A 406 13.39 5.99 0.78
CA MET A 406 12.43 6.81 1.53
C MET A 406 11.15 6.01 1.86
N ALA A 407 10.03 6.71 2.13
CA ALA A 407 8.73 6.04 2.19
C ALA A 407 8.36 5.41 0.83
N GLY A 408 7.74 4.24 0.86
CA GLY A 408 7.40 3.43 -0.31
C GLY A 408 7.66 1.93 -0.10
N ASP A 409 7.01 1.10 -0.91
CA ASP A 409 7.22 -0.36 -0.89
C ASP A 409 8.56 -0.74 -1.53
N VAL A 410 9.19 -1.83 -1.09
CA VAL A 410 10.46 -2.33 -1.64
C VAL A 410 10.37 -3.84 -1.88
N ARG A 411 10.12 -4.25 -3.12
CA ARG A 411 10.18 -5.66 -3.53
C ARG A 411 11.54 -6.02 -4.11
N ILE A 412 12.17 -7.09 -3.62
CA ILE A 412 13.36 -7.71 -4.21
C ILE A 412 13.01 -9.12 -4.68
N ILE A 413 13.42 -9.47 -5.89
CA ILE A 413 13.19 -10.79 -6.49
C ILE A 413 14.52 -11.37 -6.96
N GLY A 414 14.94 -12.48 -6.37
CA GLY A 414 16.02 -13.31 -6.90
C GLY A 414 15.57 -14.01 -8.16
N ALA A 415 16.21 -13.69 -9.28
CA ALA A 415 15.93 -14.23 -10.60
C ALA A 415 17.19 -14.87 -11.21
N ASP A 416 17.00 -15.76 -12.18
CA ASP A 416 18.08 -16.39 -12.95
C ASP A 416 18.54 -15.46 -14.09
N ALA A 417 18.84 -14.21 -13.73
CA ALA A 417 19.16 -13.10 -14.61
C ALA A 417 20.66 -12.76 -14.59
N ALA A 418 21.21 -12.28 -15.71
CA ALA A 418 22.62 -11.90 -15.85
C ALA A 418 22.96 -10.48 -15.33
N GLY A 419 22.10 -9.90 -14.49
CA GLY A 419 22.23 -8.54 -14.01
C GLY A 419 21.05 -8.09 -13.16
N LEU A 420 21.04 -6.81 -12.79
CA LEU A 420 20.03 -6.18 -11.95
C LEU A 420 19.07 -5.34 -12.81
N ARG A 421 17.76 -5.46 -12.56
CA ARG A 421 16.70 -4.60 -13.12
C ARG A 421 15.93 -3.94 -11.98
N ALA A 422 15.95 -2.62 -11.90
CA ALA A 422 15.26 -1.83 -10.88
C ALA A 422 14.18 -0.95 -11.51
N THR A 423 12.93 -1.15 -11.10
CA THR A 423 11.77 -0.36 -11.49
C THR A 423 11.33 0.49 -10.29
N ALA A 424 11.31 1.81 -10.44
CA ALA A 424 10.93 2.76 -9.42
C ALA A 424 9.64 3.51 -9.83
N ALA A 425 8.56 3.28 -9.10
CA ALA A 425 7.29 3.98 -9.24
C ALA A 425 7.20 5.12 -8.21
N LYS A 426 7.44 6.35 -8.65
CA LYS A 426 7.22 7.56 -7.86
C LYS A 426 5.73 7.85 -7.77
N TYR A 427 5.26 8.29 -6.61
CA TYR A 427 3.89 8.74 -6.38
C TYR A 427 3.88 10.09 -5.65
N VAL A 428 3.08 11.06 -6.13
CA VAL A 428 2.84 12.34 -5.44
C VAL A 428 1.37 12.72 -5.44
N ARG A 429 0.84 13.18 -4.29
CA ARG A 429 -0.51 13.76 -4.17
C ARG A 429 -0.41 15.25 -3.87
N VAL A 430 -0.59 16.06 -4.91
CA VAL A 430 -0.37 17.52 -4.89
C VAL A 430 -1.70 18.26 -4.96
N GLN A 431 -1.84 19.35 -4.20
CA GLN A 431 -3.09 20.13 -4.13
C GLN A 431 -3.38 20.97 -5.39
N SER A 432 -2.41 21.13 -6.31
CA SER A 432 -2.56 21.96 -7.51
C SER A 432 -1.74 21.38 -8.67
N GLN A 433 -2.35 21.27 -9.86
CA GLN A 433 -1.74 20.61 -11.03
C GLN A 433 -0.36 21.16 -11.46
N PRO A 434 -0.09 22.48 -11.48
CA PRO A 434 1.19 23.01 -11.94
C PRO A 434 2.40 22.47 -11.16
N ASN A 435 2.23 22.17 -9.88
CA ASN A 435 3.30 21.71 -9.00
C ASN A 435 3.58 20.20 -9.14
N VAL A 436 2.72 19.44 -9.83
CA VAL A 436 2.86 17.98 -9.99
C VAL A 436 4.19 17.59 -10.64
N ARG A 437 4.59 18.30 -11.70
CA ARG A 437 5.87 18.04 -12.39
C ARG A 437 7.07 18.32 -11.49
N ALA A 438 7.05 19.44 -10.77
CA ALA A 438 8.09 19.79 -9.81
C ALA A 438 8.19 18.76 -8.68
N ALA A 439 7.05 18.27 -8.17
CA ALA A 439 7.00 17.23 -7.15
C ALA A 439 7.55 15.87 -7.62
N LEU A 440 7.22 15.44 -8.85
CA LEU A 440 7.80 14.22 -9.44
C LEU A 440 9.29 14.36 -9.76
N GLN A 441 9.77 15.55 -10.13
CA GLN A 441 11.19 15.85 -10.32
C GLN A 441 11.95 15.92 -8.99
N ALA A 442 11.31 16.44 -7.92
CA ALA A 442 11.87 16.50 -6.58
C ALA A 442 12.02 15.11 -5.94
N LEU A 443 11.19 14.13 -6.31
CA LEU A 443 11.43 12.71 -6.02
C LEU A 443 12.52 12.17 -6.95
N ASP A 444 13.75 12.14 -6.46
CA ASP A 444 14.91 11.66 -7.21
C ASP A 444 15.21 10.19 -6.90
N VAL A 445 15.67 9.47 -7.93
CA VAL A 445 16.00 8.05 -7.90
C VAL A 445 17.35 7.88 -8.59
N ARG A 446 18.37 7.53 -7.80
CA ARG A 446 19.76 7.41 -8.27
C ARG A 446 20.25 5.98 -8.08
N ALA A 447 20.59 5.32 -9.17
CA ALA A 447 21.52 4.19 -9.14
C ALA A 447 22.96 4.73 -9.25
N THR A 448 23.88 4.22 -8.45
CA THR A 448 25.32 4.47 -8.56
C THR A 448 26.10 3.18 -8.35
N ARG A 449 27.18 2.99 -9.13
CA ARG A 449 28.08 1.85 -9.00
C ARG A 449 29.28 2.21 -8.12
N GLY A 450 29.57 1.39 -7.12
CA GLY A 450 30.75 1.52 -6.26
C GLY A 450 32.04 1.03 -6.93
N GLU A 451 33.19 1.43 -6.38
CA GLU A 451 34.52 0.94 -6.81
C GLU A 451 34.69 -0.56 -6.54
N ASP A 452 33.92 -1.11 -5.60
CA ASP A 452 33.78 -2.54 -5.29
C ASP A 452 32.84 -3.30 -6.24
N GLY A 453 32.22 -2.60 -7.21
CA GLY A 453 31.23 -3.15 -8.13
C GLY A 453 29.82 -3.28 -7.55
N ALA A 454 29.56 -2.85 -6.31
CA ALA A 454 28.23 -2.83 -5.72
C ALA A 454 27.31 -1.81 -6.43
N ILE A 455 26.01 -2.09 -6.47
CA ILE A 455 24.99 -1.17 -7.01
C ILE A 455 24.23 -0.57 -5.84
N SER A 456 24.28 0.76 -5.71
CA SER A 456 23.54 1.52 -4.70
C SER A 456 22.36 2.25 -5.34
N ILE A 457 21.14 1.96 -4.90
CA ILE A 457 19.90 2.59 -5.33
C ILE A 457 19.37 3.46 -4.18
N ARG A 458 19.36 4.78 -4.37
CA ARG A 458 18.90 5.75 -3.38
C ARG A 458 17.67 6.49 -3.89
N THR A 459 16.60 6.55 -3.08
CA THR A 459 15.43 7.40 -3.35
C THR A 459 15.36 8.54 -2.32
N VAL A 460 15.16 9.78 -2.79
CA VAL A 460 15.28 10.97 -1.93
C VAL A 460 14.43 12.13 -2.44
N ALA A 461 13.83 12.89 -1.52
CA ALA A 461 13.21 14.19 -1.84
C ALA A 461 14.30 15.27 -1.86
N THR A 462 14.54 15.86 -3.02
CA THR A 462 15.58 16.89 -3.22
C THR A 462 15.11 18.32 -2.96
N ASP A 463 13.79 18.52 -2.82
CA ASP A 463 13.14 19.81 -2.57
C ASP A 463 12.09 19.69 -1.44
N ASN A 464 11.61 20.83 -0.95
CA ASN A 464 10.60 20.91 0.11
C ASN A 464 9.21 20.54 -0.42
N MET A 465 8.92 19.23 -0.41
CA MET A 465 7.65 18.65 -0.83
C MET A 465 6.41 19.35 -0.23
N ALA A 466 6.48 19.81 1.02
CA ALA A 466 5.38 20.54 1.66
C ALA A 466 5.17 21.94 1.06
N ALA A 467 6.25 22.65 0.71
CA ALA A 467 6.17 23.94 0.00
C ALA A 467 5.66 23.78 -1.45
N LEU A 468 5.93 22.64 -2.08
CA LEU A 468 5.34 22.26 -3.37
C LEU A 468 3.83 21.90 -3.25
N GLY A 469 3.26 21.87 -2.05
CA GLY A 469 1.84 21.49 -1.83
C GLY A 469 1.59 19.99 -1.91
N CYS A 470 2.62 19.17 -1.71
CA CYS A 470 2.49 17.72 -1.63
C CYS A 470 1.97 17.32 -0.25
N THR A 471 0.93 16.49 -0.25
CA THR A 471 0.28 15.97 0.97
C THR A 471 0.60 14.51 1.24
N ILE A 472 1.02 13.78 0.20
CA ILE A 472 1.58 12.42 0.23
C ILE A 472 2.66 12.38 -0.84
N TYR A 473 3.79 11.75 -0.56
CA TYR A 473 4.81 11.39 -1.55
C TYR A 473 5.49 10.08 -1.13
N ARG A 474 5.76 9.18 -2.08
CA ARG A 474 6.50 7.93 -1.86
C ARG A 474 7.16 7.44 -3.15
N VAL A 475 8.13 6.53 -3.05
CA VAL A 475 8.73 5.85 -4.21
C VAL A 475 8.77 4.34 -3.97
N ASP A 476 7.91 3.61 -4.67
CA ASP A 476 7.85 2.15 -4.60
C ASP A 476 8.91 1.55 -5.53
N LEU A 477 9.71 0.62 -5.03
CA LEU A 477 10.80 -0.06 -5.75
C LEU A 477 10.46 -1.53 -5.99
N THR A 478 10.74 -2.02 -7.20
CA THR A 478 10.81 -3.45 -7.52
C THR A 478 12.15 -3.73 -8.17
N ILE A 479 12.96 -4.60 -7.57
CA ILE A 479 14.33 -4.89 -7.99
C ILE A 479 14.47 -6.39 -8.22
N GLU A 480 14.68 -6.79 -9.47
CA GLU A 480 15.12 -8.13 -9.81
C GLU A 480 16.66 -8.15 -9.84
N CYS A 481 17.26 -9.19 -9.26
CA CYS A 481 18.71 -9.36 -9.25
C CYS A 481 19.11 -10.85 -9.33
N PRO A 482 20.37 -11.17 -9.67
CA PRO A 482 20.87 -12.54 -9.69
C PRO A 482 20.68 -13.22 -8.33
N ARG A 483 20.28 -14.50 -8.30
CA ARG A 483 19.98 -15.20 -7.04
C ARG A 483 21.14 -15.18 -6.04
N ASP A 484 22.38 -15.25 -6.49
CA ASP A 484 23.58 -15.25 -5.64
C ASP A 484 23.95 -13.86 -5.07
N ALA A 485 23.27 -12.79 -5.50
CA ALA A 485 23.50 -11.44 -5.02
C ALA A 485 23.28 -11.28 -3.51
N SER A 486 24.09 -10.42 -2.88
CA SER A 486 23.88 -9.97 -1.50
C SER A 486 23.08 -8.67 -1.46
N VAL A 487 22.16 -8.54 -0.51
CA VAL A 487 21.16 -7.44 -0.48
C VAL A 487 21.22 -6.71 0.86
N GLN A 488 21.32 -5.39 0.84
CA GLN A 488 21.29 -4.53 2.01
C GLN A 488 20.26 -3.42 1.82
N ILE A 489 19.18 -3.41 2.60
CA ILE A 489 18.09 -2.43 2.53
C ILE A 489 18.07 -1.57 3.79
N GLN A 490 17.98 -0.26 3.60
CA GLN A 490 17.52 0.71 4.59
C GLN A 490 16.25 1.35 4.05
N ALA A 491 15.12 1.14 4.71
CA ALA A 491 13.82 1.66 4.31
C ALA A 491 13.20 2.50 5.43
N GLN A 492 12.39 3.50 5.07
CA GLN A 492 11.64 4.28 6.05
C GLN A 492 10.31 3.58 6.36
N ASP A 493 9.23 3.99 5.68
CA ASP A 493 7.86 3.52 5.95
C ASP A 493 7.28 2.87 4.68
N GLY A 494 6.88 1.60 4.74
CA GLY A 494 6.32 0.85 3.61
C GLY A 494 6.35 -0.67 3.79
N HIS A 495 6.09 -1.45 2.75
CA HIS A 495 6.27 -2.91 2.77
C HIS A 495 7.55 -3.35 2.06
N THR A 496 8.50 -3.92 2.80
CA THR A 496 9.64 -4.63 2.21
C THR A 496 9.30 -6.11 2.02
N SER A 497 9.47 -6.62 0.80
CA SER A 497 9.26 -8.02 0.40
C SER A 497 10.49 -8.55 -0.32
N ILE A 498 11.05 -9.69 0.10
CA ILE A 498 12.29 -10.25 -0.47
C ILE A 498 12.08 -11.73 -0.76
N GLU A 499 12.32 -12.16 -2.00
CA GLU A 499 11.99 -13.51 -2.45
C GLU A 499 13.19 -14.17 -3.17
N GLY A 500 13.52 -15.42 -2.81
CA GLY A 500 14.35 -16.31 -3.64
C GLY A 500 15.85 -15.98 -3.74
N ILE A 501 16.39 -15.21 -2.78
CA ILE A 501 17.80 -14.80 -2.73
C ILE A 501 18.68 -15.89 -2.07
N GLY A 502 19.71 -16.33 -2.78
CA GLY A 502 20.75 -17.23 -2.30
C GLY A 502 21.83 -16.55 -1.44
N GLY A 503 22.15 -15.28 -1.72
CA GLY A 503 23.12 -14.49 -0.95
C GLY A 503 22.61 -14.01 0.41
N ALA A 504 23.47 -13.28 1.14
CA ALA A 504 23.12 -12.71 2.45
C ALA A 504 22.22 -11.48 2.32
N VAL A 505 21.27 -11.30 3.25
CA VAL A 505 20.23 -10.28 3.22
C VAL A 505 20.20 -9.52 4.55
N SER A 506 20.31 -8.19 4.50
CA SER A 506 20.17 -7.29 5.65
C SER A 506 19.09 -6.25 5.38
N VAL A 507 18.17 -6.05 6.34
CA VAL A 507 17.05 -5.11 6.26
C VAL A 507 17.00 -4.29 7.54
N VAL A 508 16.99 -2.96 7.42
CA VAL A 508 16.72 -2.02 8.51
C VAL A 508 15.55 -1.14 8.10
N GLN A 509 14.41 -1.26 8.79
CA GLN A 509 13.17 -0.55 8.46
C GLN A 509 12.63 0.26 9.64
N HIS A 510 12.04 1.43 9.37
CA HIS A 510 11.44 2.28 10.40
C HIS A 510 10.01 1.85 10.75
N ALA A 511 9.12 1.71 9.77
CA ALA A 511 7.77 1.19 10.00
C ALA A 511 7.21 0.40 8.81
N GLY A 512 6.22 -0.44 9.08
CA GLY A 512 5.52 -1.26 8.08
C GLY A 512 5.82 -2.75 8.25
N ALA A 513 5.73 -3.53 7.17
CA ALA A 513 6.00 -4.98 7.20
C ALA A 513 7.29 -5.34 6.44
N VAL A 514 8.08 -6.24 7.02
CA VAL A 514 9.19 -6.94 6.34
C VAL A 514 8.76 -8.40 6.14
N VAL A 515 8.71 -8.87 4.90
CA VAL A 515 8.46 -10.29 4.55
C VAL A 515 9.63 -10.82 3.74
N VAL A 516 10.17 -11.97 4.14
CA VAL A 516 11.30 -12.62 3.47
C VAL A 516 11.02 -14.09 3.23
N GLU A 517 11.14 -14.55 1.99
CA GLU A 517 10.76 -15.91 1.58
C GLU A 517 11.87 -16.58 0.75
N HIS A 518 12.09 -17.87 0.98
CA HIS A 518 13.00 -18.71 0.19
C HIS A 518 14.48 -18.25 0.18
N VAL A 519 14.94 -17.56 1.23
CA VAL A 519 16.32 -17.05 1.31
C VAL A 519 17.29 -18.08 1.88
N LYS A 520 18.46 -18.24 1.24
CA LYS A 520 19.48 -19.25 1.63
C LYS A 520 20.65 -18.68 2.42
N GLY A 521 21.01 -17.42 2.22
CA GLY A 521 22.10 -16.77 2.95
C GLY A 521 21.68 -16.30 4.35
N ALA A 522 22.65 -15.74 5.08
CA ALA A 522 22.40 -15.17 6.41
C ALA A 522 21.44 -13.96 6.34
N LEU A 523 20.55 -13.88 7.32
CA LEU A 523 19.48 -12.88 7.42
C LEU A 523 19.69 -12.00 8.66
N SER A 524 19.64 -10.69 8.47
CA SER A 524 19.67 -9.69 9.54
C SER A 524 18.51 -8.71 9.35
N LEU A 525 17.42 -8.89 10.10
CA LEU A 525 16.14 -8.21 9.91
C LEU A 525 15.82 -7.34 11.13
N THR A 526 15.79 -6.02 10.95
CA THR A 526 15.47 -5.05 12.01
C THR A 526 14.29 -4.19 11.59
N ASN A 527 13.19 -4.21 12.35
CA ASN A 527 12.01 -3.35 12.11
C ASN A 527 11.61 -2.62 13.41
N ARG A 528 11.54 -1.29 13.39
CA ARG A 528 11.17 -0.52 14.58
C ARG A 528 9.66 -0.51 14.86
N LYS A 529 8.81 -0.57 13.84
CA LYS A 529 7.34 -0.49 14.02
C LYS A 529 6.59 -1.33 12.99
N GLY A 530 6.34 -2.59 13.33
CA GLY A 530 5.52 -3.51 12.57
C GLY A 530 6.24 -4.82 12.32
N ASP A 531 5.58 -5.68 11.54
CA ASP A 531 5.84 -7.10 11.56
C ASP A 531 7.10 -7.50 10.77
N ILE A 532 7.72 -8.60 11.20
CA ILE A 532 8.77 -9.31 10.47
C ILE A 532 8.28 -10.73 10.25
N ARG A 533 8.15 -11.16 8.99
CA ARG A 533 7.83 -12.55 8.63
C ARG A 533 8.98 -13.15 7.83
N ALA A 534 9.44 -14.34 8.20
CA ALA A 534 10.43 -15.10 7.44
C ALA A 534 9.92 -16.52 7.19
N LEU A 535 9.94 -16.97 5.93
CA LEU A 535 9.34 -18.23 5.48
C LEU A 535 10.33 -19.08 4.66
N SER A 536 10.46 -20.35 5.04
CA SER A 536 11.21 -21.38 4.30
C SER A 536 12.66 -20.96 4.00
N CYS A 537 13.33 -20.39 5.01
CA CYS A 537 14.67 -19.80 4.92
C CYS A 537 15.75 -20.74 5.47
N ALA A 538 16.84 -20.93 4.72
CA ALA A 538 17.88 -21.92 5.05
C ALA A 538 19.06 -21.35 5.87
N GLY A 539 19.35 -20.06 5.73
CA GLY A 539 20.46 -19.41 6.45
C GLY A 539 20.11 -19.03 7.90
N PRO A 540 21.11 -18.68 8.73
CA PRO A 540 20.87 -18.18 10.08
C PRO A 540 20.14 -16.83 10.04
N ILE A 541 19.22 -16.62 10.98
CA ILE A 541 18.39 -15.42 11.08
C ILE A 541 18.67 -14.70 12.41
N GLU A 542 19.04 -13.43 12.32
CA GLU A 542 19.00 -12.46 13.41
C GLU A 542 17.81 -11.52 13.16
N ALA A 543 16.80 -11.53 14.03
CA ALA A 543 15.57 -10.75 13.89
C ALA A 543 15.33 -9.87 15.11
N SER A 544 15.17 -8.56 14.90
CA SER A 544 14.95 -7.57 15.96
C SER A 544 13.72 -6.71 15.68
N ALA A 545 12.75 -6.69 16.60
CA ALA A 545 11.56 -5.83 16.48
C ALA A 545 11.26 -5.08 17.77
N SER A 546 10.82 -3.81 17.63
CA SER A 546 10.46 -2.95 18.77
C SER A 546 8.96 -2.77 19.01
N TYR A 547 8.11 -3.14 18.04
CA TYR A 547 6.65 -3.26 18.10
C TYR A 547 6.16 -4.12 16.92
N GLY A 548 5.15 -4.97 17.12
CA GLY A 548 4.55 -5.81 16.06
C GLY A 548 4.63 -7.32 16.37
N GLU A 549 4.63 -8.15 15.33
CA GLU A 549 4.89 -9.61 15.42
C GLU A 549 6.15 -10.01 14.64
N ILE A 550 7.01 -10.85 15.25
CA ILE A 550 8.06 -11.60 14.58
C ILE A 550 7.54 -13.02 14.35
N ALA A 551 7.26 -13.38 13.10
CA ALA A 551 6.78 -14.70 12.69
C ALA A 551 7.84 -15.43 11.84
N LEU A 552 8.50 -16.43 12.41
CA LEU A 552 9.49 -17.26 11.72
C LEU A 552 8.88 -18.62 11.41
N LYS A 553 8.96 -19.09 10.17
CA LYS A 553 8.41 -20.38 9.75
C LYS A 553 9.36 -21.17 8.84
N GLU A 554 9.51 -22.46 9.10
CA GLU A 554 10.33 -23.39 8.30
C GLU A 554 11.78 -22.89 8.15
N VAL A 555 12.41 -22.55 9.28
CA VAL A 555 13.76 -21.98 9.32
C VAL A 555 14.78 -23.06 9.69
N TYR A 556 15.74 -23.29 8.80
CA TYR A 556 16.77 -24.33 8.95
C TYR A 556 18.08 -23.82 9.55
N GLY A 557 18.31 -22.51 9.54
CA GLY A 557 19.44 -21.89 10.23
C GLY A 557 19.21 -21.68 11.73
N LYS A 558 20.26 -21.25 12.42
CA LYS A 558 20.14 -20.71 13.79
C LYS A 558 19.24 -19.46 13.79
N MET A 559 18.27 -19.42 14.68
CA MET A 559 17.41 -18.26 14.93
C MET A 559 17.87 -17.53 16.18
N THR A 560 18.11 -16.22 16.07
CA THR A 560 18.36 -15.30 17.19
C THR A 560 17.35 -14.16 17.10
N VAL A 561 16.51 -14.00 18.13
CA VAL A 561 15.37 -13.09 18.12
C VAL A 561 15.41 -12.15 19.32
N GLU A 562 15.42 -10.85 19.05
CA GLU A 562 15.27 -9.80 20.07
C GLU A 562 13.94 -9.07 19.88
N ALA A 563 12.99 -9.32 20.78
CA ALA A 563 11.67 -8.69 20.77
C ALA A 563 11.55 -7.70 21.93
N SER A 564 11.20 -6.46 21.63
CA SER A 564 10.71 -5.49 22.61
C SER A 564 9.26 -5.18 22.26
N GLN A 565 8.34 -5.28 23.22
CA GLN A 565 6.91 -4.99 23.05
C GLN A 565 6.27 -5.64 21.79
N ALA A 566 6.76 -6.83 21.41
CA ALA A 566 6.45 -7.50 20.17
C ALA A 566 6.21 -9.00 20.42
N ARG A 567 5.18 -9.58 19.78
CA ARG A 567 4.94 -11.03 19.85
C ARG A 567 5.99 -11.75 19.02
N THR A 568 6.43 -12.91 19.48
CA THR A 568 7.27 -13.84 18.71
C THR A 568 6.49 -15.12 18.47
N SER A 569 6.40 -15.58 17.21
CA SER A 569 5.92 -16.91 16.83
C SER A 569 6.98 -17.62 16.00
N ILE A 570 7.33 -18.86 16.35
CA ILE A 570 8.27 -19.69 15.60
C ILE A 570 7.60 -21.03 15.28
N GLU A 571 7.36 -21.32 14.01
CA GLU A 571 6.69 -22.53 13.51
C GLU A 571 7.65 -23.41 12.72
N SER A 572 7.66 -24.73 12.98
CA SER A 572 8.58 -25.68 12.34
C SER A 572 10.05 -25.19 12.34
N PRO A 573 10.65 -24.94 13.51
CA PRO A 573 12.08 -24.69 13.60
C PRO A 573 12.87 -25.96 13.25
N HIS A 574 13.94 -25.81 12.46
CA HIS A 574 14.88 -26.89 12.15
C HIS A 574 16.34 -26.54 12.56
N GLY A 575 16.51 -25.57 13.47
CA GLY A 575 17.82 -25.14 14.00
C GLY A 575 17.79 -24.66 15.46
N GLU A 576 18.94 -24.20 15.97
CA GLU A 576 19.07 -23.62 17.32
C GLU A 576 18.20 -22.35 17.47
N ILE A 577 17.53 -22.19 18.61
CA ILE A 577 16.69 -21.01 18.91
C ILE A 577 17.27 -20.24 20.10
N VAL A 578 17.48 -18.94 19.93
CA VAL A 578 17.80 -17.99 21.01
C VAL A 578 16.79 -16.85 20.97
N VAL A 579 15.98 -16.68 22.01
CA VAL A 579 14.97 -15.60 22.09
C VAL A 579 15.19 -14.74 23.32
N ARG A 580 15.08 -13.42 23.15
CA ARG A 580 15.12 -12.38 24.18
C ARG A 580 13.90 -11.46 24.00
N ALA A 581 12.83 -11.72 24.75
CA ALA A 581 11.60 -10.92 24.72
C ALA A 581 11.51 -9.96 25.93
N LYS A 582 11.05 -8.74 25.70
CA LYS A 582 10.84 -7.67 26.70
C LYS A 582 9.50 -6.99 26.47
N GLY A 583 8.44 -7.61 26.97
CA GLY A 583 7.05 -7.37 26.63
C GLY A 583 6.65 -8.05 25.33
N GLY A 584 5.49 -8.69 25.34
CA GLY A 584 5.01 -9.55 24.25
C GLY A 584 5.27 -11.03 24.52
N ASP A 585 4.33 -11.88 24.10
CA ASP A 585 4.43 -13.33 24.28
C ASP A 585 5.40 -13.98 23.29
N VAL A 586 6.04 -15.06 23.71
CA VAL A 586 6.80 -15.96 22.83
C VAL A 586 6.03 -17.26 22.66
N ARG A 587 5.84 -17.69 21.41
CA ARG A 587 5.25 -18.98 21.04
C ARG A 587 6.20 -19.75 20.14
N VAL A 588 6.45 -21.01 20.45
CA VAL A 588 7.26 -21.91 19.64
C VAL A 588 6.49 -23.21 19.39
N LEU A 589 6.33 -23.58 18.11
CA LEU A 589 5.61 -24.74 17.64
C LEU A 589 6.60 -25.70 16.95
N SER A 590 7.15 -26.63 17.73
CA SER A 590 7.96 -27.73 17.19
C SER A 590 7.04 -28.89 16.82
N LEU A 591 6.83 -29.10 15.52
CA LEU A 591 6.08 -30.27 15.02
C LEU A 591 6.99 -31.50 14.86
N ASP A 592 8.25 -31.27 14.52
CA ASP A 592 9.29 -32.29 14.42
C ASP A 592 10.14 -32.39 15.70
N ALA A 593 10.95 -33.44 15.77
CA ALA A 593 11.92 -33.68 16.83
C ALA A 593 12.86 -32.48 17.01
N VAL A 594 13.18 -32.16 18.27
CA VAL A 594 13.95 -30.97 18.68
C VAL A 594 15.27 -30.90 17.89
N PRO A 595 15.49 -29.88 17.05
CA PRO A 595 16.60 -29.82 16.09
C PRO A 595 17.91 -29.28 16.69
N GLY A 596 17.86 -28.71 17.88
CA GLY A 596 18.97 -28.00 18.49
C GLY A 596 18.63 -27.48 19.88
N ASN A 597 19.53 -26.71 20.48
CA ASN A 597 19.27 -26.09 21.78
C ASN A 597 18.30 -24.91 21.65
N PHE A 598 17.38 -24.77 22.61
CA PHE A 598 16.50 -23.60 22.73
C PHE A 598 16.86 -22.83 24.01
N ASP A 599 17.16 -21.54 23.92
CA ASP A 599 17.34 -20.61 25.05
C ASP A 599 16.37 -19.43 24.88
N ILE A 600 15.21 -19.54 25.53
CA ILE A 600 14.10 -18.58 25.45
C ILE A 600 13.99 -17.84 26.77
N ARG A 601 14.18 -16.52 26.74
CA ARG A 601 13.99 -15.63 27.89
C ARG A 601 12.94 -14.56 27.59
N ALA A 602 12.02 -14.35 28.52
CA ALA A 602 11.00 -13.30 28.47
C ALA A 602 10.99 -12.45 29.75
N GLU A 603 10.83 -11.15 29.61
CA GLU A 603 10.48 -10.22 30.68
C GLU A 603 9.12 -9.62 30.34
N GLN A 604 8.15 -9.65 31.26
CA GLN A 604 6.78 -9.12 31.06
C GLN A 604 6.02 -9.75 29.86
N GLY A 605 6.19 -11.06 29.66
CA GLY A 605 5.51 -11.83 28.60
C GLY A 605 5.52 -13.33 28.88
N SER A 606 4.53 -14.05 28.35
CA SER A 606 4.40 -15.49 28.58
C SER A 606 5.12 -16.31 27.50
N ILE A 607 5.60 -17.50 27.86
CA ILE A 607 6.29 -18.44 26.97
C ILE A 607 5.41 -19.67 26.76
N GLY A 608 4.85 -19.83 25.57
CA GLY A 608 4.19 -21.07 25.14
C GLY A 608 5.11 -21.89 24.24
N ILE A 609 5.28 -23.18 24.51
CA ILE A 609 6.00 -24.09 23.62
C ILE A 609 5.28 -25.43 23.46
N LEU A 610 4.89 -25.77 22.23
CA LEU A 610 4.41 -27.10 21.88
C LEU A 610 5.59 -27.94 21.38
N LEU A 611 5.74 -29.12 21.98
CA LEU A 611 6.78 -30.10 21.69
C LEU A 611 6.13 -31.45 21.35
N PRO A 612 6.70 -32.26 20.43
CA PRO A 612 6.09 -33.53 20.07
C PRO A 612 6.05 -34.53 21.24
N PRO A 613 5.02 -35.39 21.32
CA PRO A 613 4.99 -36.51 22.25
C PRO A 613 6.25 -37.37 22.12
N GLY A 614 6.88 -37.70 23.25
CA GLY A 614 8.13 -38.47 23.27
C GLY A 614 9.42 -37.66 23.10
N THR A 615 9.36 -36.32 23.04
CA THR A 615 10.56 -35.44 22.99
C THR A 615 11.60 -35.81 24.05
N ASP A 616 12.75 -36.35 23.63
CA ASP A 616 13.92 -36.60 24.47
C ASP A 616 14.89 -35.42 24.40
N ALA A 617 14.66 -34.44 25.27
CA ALA A 617 15.52 -33.28 25.49
C ALA A 617 15.55 -32.96 26.98
N ALA A 618 16.65 -32.38 27.46
CA ALA A 618 16.73 -31.86 28.83
C ALA A 618 15.98 -30.52 28.89
N ILE A 619 14.88 -30.45 29.64
CA ILE A 619 14.04 -29.24 29.74
C ILE A 619 14.29 -28.59 31.10
N ALA A 620 14.52 -27.28 31.12
CA ALA A 620 14.54 -26.46 32.33
C ALA A 620 13.61 -25.26 32.14
N ALA A 621 12.65 -25.09 33.06
CA ALA A 621 11.66 -24.02 33.06
C ALA A 621 11.72 -23.23 34.37
N THR A 622 11.79 -21.90 34.29
CA THR A 622 11.90 -21.01 35.45
C THR A 622 10.97 -19.81 35.31
N ALA A 623 10.05 -19.62 36.25
CA ALA A 623 9.17 -18.45 36.30
C ALA A 623 9.38 -17.68 37.61
N GLU A 624 9.66 -16.37 37.50
CA GLU A 624 9.64 -15.43 38.62
C GLU A 624 8.43 -14.52 38.48
N ASN A 625 7.65 -14.34 39.55
CA ASN A 625 6.34 -13.68 39.55
C ASN A 625 5.36 -14.28 38.52
N GLY A 626 5.31 -15.60 38.41
CA GLY A 626 4.47 -16.32 37.44
C GLY A 626 4.39 -17.82 37.72
N SER A 627 3.77 -18.56 36.80
CA SER A 627 3.48 -19.99 36.92
C SER A 627 4.08 -20.83 35.79
N VAL A 628 4.32 -22.12 36.07
CA VAL A 628 4.75 -23.10 35.06
C VAL A 628 3.68 -24.19 34.94
N HIS A 629 3.01 -24.21 33.79
CA HIS A 629 2.07 -25.25 33.39
C HIS A 629 2.74 -26.18 32.37
N SER A 630 2.59 -27.49 32.52
CA SER A 630 3.07 -28.44 31.52
C SER A 630 2.21 -29.69 31.41
N GLY A 631 1.89 -30.09 30.18
CA GLY A 631 1.39 -31.42 29.84
C GLY A 631 2.46 -32.51 29.82
N ILE A 632 3.71 -32.21 30.17
CA ILE A 632 4.84 -33.14 30.26
C ILE A 632 5.26 -33.29 31.73
N PRO A 633 5.56 -34.51 32.24
CA PRO A 633 6.06 -34.68 33.60
C PRO A 633 7.41 -33.97 33.82
N LEU A 634 7.42 -32.99 34.72
CA LEU A 634 8.62 -32.28 35.21
C LEU A 634 8.78 -32.49 36.72
N THR A 635 10.02 -32.43 37.22
CA THR A 635 10.34 -32.45 38.66
C THR A 635 10.90 -31.10 39.08
N GLY A 636 10.45 -30.53 40.20
CA GLY A 636 10.81 -29.14 40.54
C GLY A 636 10.39 -28.68 41.93
N SER A 637 10.47 -27.37 42.15
CA SER A 637 10.07 -26.70 43.39
C SER A 637 9.26 -25.43 43.11
N ILE A 638 8.26 -25.18 43.96
CA ILE A 638 7.47 -23.94 43.99
C ILE A 638 7.81 -23.23 45.30
N ARG A 639 8.27 -21.97 45.21
CA ARG A 639 8.82 -21.19 46.33
C ARG A 639 8.27 -19.76 46.29
N LYS A 640 7.07 -19.58 46.84
CA LYS A 640 6.32 -18.29 46.90
C LYS A 640 6.15 -17.68 45.50
N ASP A 641 7.01 -16.74 45.11
CA ASP A 641 6.95 -16.02 43.83
C ASP A 641 7.86 -16.63 42.76
N PHE A 642 8.52 -17.76 43.02
CA PHE A 642 9.47 -18.41 42.12
C PHE A 642 9.12 -19.88 41.90
N GLN A 643 9.10 -20.32 40.63
CA GLN A 643 8.86 -21.69 40.22
C GLN A 643 9.99 -22.19 39.34
N GLU A 644 10.47 -23.40 39.60
CA GLU A 644 11.63 -23.99 38.91
C GLU A 644 11.41 -25.49 38.70
N PHE A 645 11.39 -25.92 37.44
CA PHE A 645 11.09 -27.28 37.02
C PHE A 645 12.09 -27.79 35.99
N VAL A 646 12.46 -29.07 36.11
CA VAL A 646 13.44 -29.74 35.25
C VAL A 646 12.91 -31.11 34.80
N LYS A 647 13.12 -31.44 33.53
CA LYS A 647 13.10 -32.80 32.98
C LYS A 647 14.54 -33.21 32.66
N VAL A 648 15.01 -34.29 33.26
CA VAL A 648 16.24 -34.96 32.80
C VAL A 648 15.88 -35.73 31.52
N GLY A 649 16.47 -35.31 30.40
CA GLY A 649 16.46 -36.05 29.14
C GLY A 649 17.79 -36.76 28.91
N SER A 650 17.76 -37.81 28.10
CA SER A 650 18.95 -38.52 27.60
C SER A 650 19.45 -37.98 26.25
N GLY A 651 18.62 -37.24 25.52
CA GLY A 651 18.94 -36.67 24.22
C GLY A 651 19.97 -35.52 24.28
N PRO A 652 20.60 -35.19 23.14
CA PRO A 652 21.75 -34.28 23.08
C PRO A 652 21.42 -32.80 23.27
N TYR A 653 20.14 -32.42 23.24
CA TYR A 653 19.69 -31.02 23.21
C TYR A 653 19.02 -30.57 24.51
N ARG A 654 19.16 -29.27 24.80
CA ARG A 654 18.59 -28.62 25.97
C ARG A 654 17.59 -27.54 25.58
N ILE A 655 16.44 -27.54 26.25
CA ILE A 655 15.42 -26.49 26.18
C ILE A 655 15.45 -25.73 27.50
N THR A 656 15.74 -24.43 27.45
CA THR A 656 15.80 -23.53 28.60
C THR A 656 14.78 -22.43 28.42
N LEU A 657 13.79 -22.35 29.31
CA LEU A 657 12.68 -21.40 29.27
C LEU A 657 12.71 -20.58 30.56
N GLN A 658 12.83 -19.25 30.48
CA GLN A 658 12.86 -18.40 31.66
C GLN A 658 11.98 -17.17 31.48
N THR A 659 11.04 -16.92 32.39
CA THR A 659 10.20 -15.72 32.37
C THR A 659 10.20 -14.95 33.70
N LYS A 660 9.99 -13.64 33.62
CA LYS A 660 9.85 -12.73 34.76
C LYS A 660 8.59 -11.86 34.60
N ASN A 661 7.61 -12.03 35.49
CA ASN A 661 6.25 -11.48 35.40
C ASN A 661 5.49 -11.98 34.14
N GLY A 662 5.39 -13.30 34.01
CA GLY A 662 4.69 -14.00 32.93
C GLY A 662 4.64 -15.50 33.22
N ASP A 663 3.88 -16.26 32.44
CA ASP A 663 3.71 -17.70 32.64
C ASP A 663 4.48 -18.53 31.61
N ILE A 664 4.75 -19.80 31.92
CA ILE A 664 5.32 -20.78 30.98
C ILE A 664 4.30 -21.91 30.76
N ALA A 665 3.97 -22.20 29.51
CA ALA A 665 3.15 -23.33 29.09
C ALA A 665 3.96 -24.27 28.18
N ILE A 666 3.98 -25.56 28.49
CA ILE A 666 4.76 -26.59 27.76
C ILE A 666 3.87 -27.79 27.42
N ASN A 667 3.60 -28.01 26.12
CA ASN A 667 2.52 -28.86 25.60
C ASN A 667 1.13 -28.38 26.05
#